data_AF-A0A0S8JFZ9-F1
#
_entry.id   AF-A0A0S8JFZ9-F1
#
_cell.length_a   1.000
_cell.length_b   1.000
_cell.length_c   1.000
_cell.angle_alpha   90.00
_cell.angle_beta   90.00
_cell.angle_gamma   90.00
#
_symmetry.space_group_name_H-M   'P 1'
#
loop_
_entity.id
_entity.type
_entity.pdbx_description
1 polymer ?
#
loop_
_entity_poly.entity_id
_entity_poly.type
_entity_poly.pdbx_seq_one_letter_code
_entity_poly.pdbx_strand_id
1 'polypeptide(L)'
;MKRRNLAIAFCIGLLIFTSITIAQSKRPPKATLSVEITTPSDGIIVENEGSFIVSGTIVSRRGDAGDVDSYVQYSIGEGTSDFNTVDGSTFQIIVGDHPQSQNLLRDESYSVFWELKGSPGAYEIRIFSEAILAKDGSSESRTVIIEGPPPPPDIETIDNEYQDPETGFGTASGTYVNTYLEDGSYEILSEEKNTHGTRKPVDDTTEMGWIFVFKDLPTRQNTVFTIIGHAEFPSDDSDSKFYFQIQSGDSWIPILEYQNRDVDRLITANIPDDSSTIIILRVLDNDQTLGNKIISQLYIDQAYINFEQTNEFNIADIDGGIGSRGVKIGDVDNDGENEISVLLGTPSGSWEIRVYEFNSGNWDEQIIADNSVGGWELAIGDVDNDLLNEIVVGFTIDSQGYELRYYEFDGSSWIEHNIANPDAAITSLVIGDVDHDGLNEVAAGFLAQGTGYELRYYKYESGGWSAYNVENNLHECDGLEIADIDHDGVTELVYAGYGGGGYQVLSYYKYFSDSWTRYDILNTPTSWGIDAGDVDNDGNIEIAWGAYGLGAYQDEVRVYKYESNEWHEYIVSDVTGGWTSETHGTDIKHVAIGDLDNDGLNELAIGLEDTPTRPSHQTIRYYEFDSGTWIEYNVSDPDATVEVVEIGDIDNDGENELLIGLSPTLFELRYYEIEDYQTPLYTTEILIGDHVGLGNNNLVIYEKQKDVWFNDLNVPTSHGYIIDIIIADIDGDGYMETLTSGMHNSTQSDPGLVQVWENIGGNMQLIYTLPATRPDKGVFSVSVGDIDNDNSQDLEIVTCADCLFADPYYTIIWKKVDGRYVPSYNITQFGACDSMTTGNIDSDTNTEIVISTWNGEVGGSMIAIWENQSGGWVNTANYTFEIVSPPDHLEIMDIDGDGINELLASFYGNIYGFDYTGSSLENVWVSPETVHGGFSVGDVSNDGKDDIVAMSTASEIVIYEVISGNLVNTINIPIADENGVYKNGVDVGDIDNDGQNEYVLAIGNKLYIFRNESKIYEKIIFPEGSRTFALVIGDYDNDALEIPNPGLDRLSTKTSKSCFQKSTEDHELVFLYKEELFVTKSNERK
;
A
#
# COMPACT_ATOMS: atom_id res chain seq x y z
N MET A 1 6.21 6.97 -102.79
CA MET A 1 6.51 7.59 -104.10
C MET A 1 6.02 9.02 -104.05
N LYS A 2 6.91 10.00 -104.31
CA LYS A 2 6.61 11.35 -104.83
C LYS A 2 5.76 12.26 -103.92
N ARG A 3 6.33 13.31 -103.32
CA ARG A 3 6.91 14.55 -103.90
C ARG A 3 5.89 15.70 -103.84
N ARG A 4 6.37 16.78 -103.21
CA ARG A 4 6.30 18.20 -103.65
C ARG A 4 4.93 18.89 -103.46
N ASN A 5 4.85 20.16 -103.04
CA ASN A 5 5.80 21.27 -103.18
C ASN A 5 5.33 22.54 -102.43
N LEU A 6 6.30 23.36 -101.99
CA LEU A 6 6.38 24.85 -101.99
C LEU A 6 5.29 25.68 -101.25
N ALA A 7 5.59 26.74 -100.49
CA ALA A 7 6.75 27.64 -100.52
C ALA A 7 6.87 28.47 -99.21
N ILE A 8 8.08 28.60 -98.67
CA ILE A 8 8.85 29.87 -98.46
C ILE A 8 10.17 29.47 -97.80
N ALA A 9 11.25 29.55 -98.58
CA ALA A 9 12.64 29.58 -98.15
C ALA A 9 13.43 30.20 -99.29
N PHE A 10 14.08 31.36 -99.07
CA PHE A 10 15.39 31.69 -99.63
C PHE A 10 15.88 33.06 -99.13
N CYS A 11 17.18 33.11 -98.88
CA CYS A 11 18.06 34.25 -98.58
C CYS A 11 18.39 34.48 -97.09
N ILE A 12 19.63 34.47 -96.62
CA ILE A 12 20.98 34.29 -97.19
C ILE A 12 21.87 33.90 -95.99
N GLY A 13 22.75 32.91 -96.17
CA GLY A 13 23.98 32.76 -95.39
C GLY A 13 25.16 32.72 -96.34
N LEU A 14 26.21 33.52 -96.08
CA LEU A 14 27.65 33.18 -96.16
C LEU A 14 28.53 34.47 -96.11
N LEU A 15 29.53 34.45 -95.22
CA LEU A 15 30.82 35.19 -95.25
C LEU A 15 30.75 36.73 -95.12
N ILE A 16 31.48 37.37 -94.21
CA ILE A 16 32.94 37.62 -94.31
C ILE A 16 33.55 37.88 -92.91
N PHE A 17 34.65 37.17 -92.66
CA PHE A 17 35.73 37.44 -91.70
C PHE A 17 36.29 38.86 -91.83
N THR A 18 36.50 39.59 -90.72
CA THR A 18 37.83 39.99 -90.17
C THR A 18 37.75 41.25 -89.28
N SER A 19 38.46 41.18 -88.14
CA SER A 19 39.08 42.27 -87.35
C SER A 19 38.12 43.30 -86.73
N ILE A 20 38.08 43.46 -85.40
CA ILE A 20 39.14 44.04 -84.58
C ILE A 20 39.09 43.50 -83.14
N THR A 21 40.26 43.11 -82.65
CA THR A 21 40.67 42.74 -81.28
C THR A 21 40.44 43.90 -80.27
N ILE A 22 40.52 43.59 -78.95
CA ILE A 22 40.49 44.46 -77.74
C ILE A 22 39.12 44.36 -77.02
N ALA A 23 38.96 43.82 -75.81
CA ALA A 23 39.88 43.25 -74.84
C ALA A 23 39.18 42.07 -74.14
N GLN A 24 39.86 40.93 -74.04
CA GLN A 24 39.61 40.02 -72.94
C GLN A 24 40.03 40.75 -71.65
N SER A 25 39.12 41.45 -70.98
CA SER A 25 39.25 41.51 -69.53
C SER A 25 38.97 40.10 -69.06
N LYS A 26 40.03 39.34 -68.73
CA LYS A 26 39.87 38.16 -67.86
C LYS A 26 38.90 38.60 -66.77
N ARG A 27 37.71 37.97 -66.68
CA ARG A 27 36.87 38.14 -65.49
C ARG A 27 37.82 37.93 -64.31
N PRO A 28 37.98 38.90 -63.39
CA PRO A 28 38.79 38.66 -62.21
C PRO A 28 38.30 37.33 -61.61
N PRO A 29 39.21 36.46 -61.13
CA PRO A 29 38.78 35.22 -60.49
C PRO A 29 37.71 35.60 -59.46
N LYS A 30 36.54 34.92 -59.50
CA LYS A 30 35.51 35.13 -58.47
C LYS A 30 36.20 35.04 -57.11
N ALA A 31 35.92 35.99 -56.23
CA ALA A 31 36.40 35.91 -54.85
C ALA A 31 36.00 34.55 -54.27
N THR A 32 36.81 33.99 -53.39
CA THR A 32 36.50 32.73 -52.70
C THR A 32 36.47 33.04 -51.22
N LEU A 33 35.36 32.73 -50.56
CA LEU A 33 35.27 32.84 -49.12
C LEU A 33 36.00 31.65 -48.48
N SER A 34 36.85 31.95 -47.51
CA SER A 34 37.51 30.97 -46.64
C SER A 34 36.89 31.14 -45.27
N VAL A 35 36.24 30.10 -44.75
CA VAL A 35 35.59 30.12 -43.44
C VAL A 35 36.37 29.19 -42.51
N GLU A 36 36.74 29.69 -41.33
CA GLU A 36 37.45 28.93 -40.30
C GLU A 36 36.69 29.06 -38.98
N ILE A 37 36.26 27.93 -38.41
CA ILE A 37 35.67 27.88 -37.08
C ILE A 37 36.79 28.00 -36.05
N THR A 38 36.65 28.97 -35.15
CA THR A 38 37.58 29.23 -34.05
C THR A 38 37.10 28.58 -32.75
N THR A 39 35.77 28.48 -32.55
CA THR A 39 35.11 27.81 -31.43
C THR A 39 33.77 27.27 -31.93
N PRO A 40 33.29 26.09 -31.50
CA PRO A 40 33.90 25.19 -30.53
C PRO A 40 35.12 24.42 -31.09
N SER A 41 35.91 23.82 -30.18
CA SER A 41 36.80 22.73 -30.58
C SER A 41 35.97 21.52 -30.99
N ASP A 42 36.56 20.61 -31.74
CA ASP A 42 35.87 19.38 -32.14
C ASP A 42 35.73 18.45 -30.93
N GLY A 43 34.53 17.91 -30.71
CA GLY A 43 34.20 17.00 -29.61
C GLY A 43 34.07 17.67 -28.25
N ILE A 44 33.56 18.92 -28.18
CA ILE A 44 33.26 19.53 -26.87
C ILE A 44 32.06 18.85 -26.21
N ILE A 45 32.07 18.84 -24.89
CA ILE A 45 30.96 18.40 -24.05
C ILE A 45 30.42 19.63 -23.29
N VAL A 46 29.10 19.79 -23.27
CA VAL A 46 28.39 20.92 -22.67
C VAL A 46 27.38 20.37 -21.66
N GLU A 47 27.66 20.54 -20.37
CA GLU A 47 26.84 19.99 -19.28
C GLU A 47 25.54 20.79 -19.05
N ASN A 48 24.48 20.11 -18.60
CA ASN A 48 23.23 20.69 -18.07
C ASN A 48 22.51 21.69 -18.98
N GLU A 49 22.24 21.31 -20.24
CA GLU A 49 21.68 22.22 -21.26
C GLU A 49 22.46 23.54 -21.40
N GLY A 50 23.76 23.52 -21.12
CA GLY A 50 24.59 24.72 -21.17
C GLY A 50 24.59 25.39 -22.55
N SER A 51 24.86 26.69 -22.59
CA SER A 51 25.13 27.38 -23.85
C SER A 51 26.60 27.20 -24.26
N PHE A 52 26.86 27.15 -25.56
CA PHE A 52 28.21 27.16 -26.11
C PHE A 52 28.35 28.16 -27.25
N ILE A 53 29.61 28.54 -27.48
CA ILE A 53 29.95 29.58 -28.45
C ILE A 53 30.34 28.94 -29.78
N VAL A 54 29.71 29.43 -30.85
CA VAL A 54 30.11 29.20 -32.24
C VAL A 54 30.69 30.48 -32.79
N SER A 55 32.01 30.51 -33.02
CA SER A 55 32.67 31.67 -33.60
C SER A 55 33.64 31.28 -34.70
N GLY A 56 33.82 32.16 -35.67
CA GLY A 56 34.70 31.90 -36.81
C GLY A 56 35.15 33.16 -37.51
N THR A 57 36.11 33.00 -38.41
CA THR A 57 36.64 34.08 -39.24
C THR A 57 36.39 33.78 -40.72
N ILE A 58 35.78 34.73 -41.41
CA ILE A 58 35.52 34.68 -42.85
C ILE A 58 36.53 35.59 -43.55
N VAL A 59 37.28 35.06 -44.52
CA VAL A 59 38.28 35.81 -45.30
C VAL A 59 37.91 35.78 -46.77
N SER A 60 37.82 36.96 -47.40
CA SER A 60 37.69 37.06 -48.84
C SER A 60 39.03 36.87 -49.53
N ARG A 61 39.24 35.73 -50.22
CA ARG A 61 40.47 35.45 -50.94
C ARG A 61 40.28 35.66 -52.44
N ARG A 62 41.35 36.10 -53.12
CA ARG A 62 41.45 36.16 -54.60
C ARG A 62 40.53 37.17 -55.31
N GLY A 63 39.78 38.00 -54.59
CA GLY A 63 38.96 39.10 -55.15
C GLY A 63 38.16 39.82 -54.07
N ASP A 64 37.40 40.86 -54.43
CA ASP A 64 36.44 41.51 -53.53
C ASP A 64 35.17 40.66 -53.44
N ALA A 65 34.72 40.32 -52.23
CA ALA A 65 33.53 39.49 -52.02
C ALA A 65 32.23 40.31 -52.00
N GLY A 66 32.33 41.62 -51.73
CA GLY A 66 31.16 42.48 -51.58
C GLY A 66 30.47 42.20 -50.25
N ASP A 67 29.14 42.31 -50.22
CA ASP A 67 28.34 41.97 -49.04
C ASP A 67 28.33 40.45 -48.85
N VAL A 68 28.74 40.00 -47.67
CA VAL A 68 28.85 38.59 -47.28
C VAL A 68 27.94 38.33 -46.09
N ASP A 69 27.01 37.40 -46.25
CA ASP A 69 26.11 36.92 -45.19
C ASP A 69 26.62 35.58 -44.66
N SER A 70 26.67 35.44 -43.34
CA SER A 70 27.14 34.22 -42.67
C SER A 70 26.10 33.68 -41.71
N TYR A 71 25.97 32.36 -41.69
CA TYR A 71 25.00 31.59 -40.92
C TYR A 71 25.73 30.51 -40.11
N VAL A 72 25.19 30.17 -38.94
CA VAL A 72 25.46 28.90 -38.27
C VAL A 72 24.41 27.87 -38.68
N GLN A 73 24.87 26.64 -38.89
CA GLN A 73 24.08 25.47 -39.29
C GLN A 73 24.47 24.26 -38.44
N TYR A 74 23.56 23.31 -38.30
CA TYR A 74 23.76 22.08 -37.53
C TYR A 74 23.27 20.84 -38.27
N SER A 75 23.76 19.66 -37.88
CA SER A 75 23.20 18.36 -38.24
C SER A 75 23.14 17.48 -36.99
N ILE A 76 22.20 16.54 -36.94
CA ILE A 76 22.01 15.62 -35.81
C ILE A 76 22.89 14.38 -36.04
N GLY A 77 23.61 13.94 -35.02
CA GLY A 77 24.53 12.80 -35.06
C GLY A 77 25.95 13.14 -35.53
N GLU A 78 26.93 12.39 -35.03
CA GLU A 78 28.35 12.55 -35.39
C GLU A 78 28.61 12.13 -36.84
N GLY A 79 29.35 12.95 -37.61
CA GLY A 79 29.77 12.60 -38.97
C GLY A 79 28.69 12.73 -40.06
N THR A 80 27.55 13.35 -39.77
CA THR A 80 26.47 13.59 -40.73
C THR A 80 26.75 14.78 -41.66
N SER A 81 26.15 14.79 -42.86
CA SER A 81 26.44 15.79 -43.91
C SER A 81 25.27 16.68 -44.32
N ASP A 82 24.08 16.44 -43.76
CA ASP A 82 22.84 17.15 -44.09
C ASP A 82 22.56 18.22 -43.03
N PHE A 83 22.95 19.45 -43.33
CA PHE A 83 22.91 20.56 -42.38
C PHE A 83 21.67 21.43 -42.55
N ASN A 84 21.00 21.67 -41.44
CA ASN A 84 19.86 22.58 -41.29
C ASN A 84 20.32 23.95 -40.78
N THR A 85 19.55 24.99 -41.09
CA THR A 85 19.71 26.30 -40.45
C THR A 85 19.21 26.23 -39.01
N VAL A 86 19.87 26.96 -38.11
CA VAL A 86 19.39 27.10 -36.72
C VAL A 86 18.18 28.04 -36.72
N ASP A 87 16.95 27.52 -36.70
CA ASP A 87 15.70 28.30 -36.71
C ASP A 87 14.56 27.79 -35.78
N GLY A 88 14.90 27.11 -34.68
CA GLY A 88 13.94 26.68 -33.64
C GLY A 88 13.97 25.17 -33.34
N SER A 89 13.08 24.73 -32.45
CA SER A 89 12.99 23.40 -31.78
C SER A 89 14.29 22.92 -31.10
N THR A 90 15.27 22.41 -31.84
CA THR A 90 16.51 21.79 -31.29
C THR A 90 17.56 22.79 -30.78
N PHE A 91 17.74 23.92 -31.47
CA PHE A 91 18.74 24.93 -31.12
C PHE A 91 18.15 26.33 -31.13
N GLN A 92 18.45 27.09 -30.06
CA GLN A 92 18.12 28.50 -29.93
C GLN A 92 19.38 29.35 -29.98
N ILE A 93 19.37 30.40 -30.81
CA ILE A 93 20.41 31.43 -30.80
C ILE A 93 20.09 32.40 -29.67
N ILE A 94 20.83 32.32 -28.58
CA ILE A 94 20.63 33.20 -27.42
C ILE A 94 21.37 34.53 -27.61
N VAL A 95 22.51 34.52 -28.31
CA VAL A 95 23.28 35.74 -28.61
C VAL A 95 23.79 35.73 -30.05
N GLY A 96 23.63 36.85 -30.76
CA GLY A 96 24.18 37.10 -32.09
C GLY A 96 23.12 37.13 -33.21
N ASP A 97 23.21 38.11 -34.11
CA ASP A 97 22.27 38.21 -35.25
C ASP A 97 22.44 37.02 -36.21
N HIS A 98 21.36 36.58 -36.86
CA HIS A 98 21.42 35.51 -37.86
C HIS A 98 20.59 35.90 -39.10
N PRO A 99 21.21 36.07 -40.29
CA PRO A 99 22.65 36.04 -40.56
C PRO A 99 23.43 37.24 -39.98
N GLN A 100 24.77 37.09 -39.92
CA GLN A 100 25.70 38.22 -39.72
C GLN A 100 26.27 38.67 -41.06
N SER A 101 26.19 39.97 -41.34
CA SER A 101 26.51 40.54 -42.66
C SER A 101 27.66 41.55 -42.59
N GLN A 102 28.61 41.46 -43.53
CA GLN A 102 29.71 42.44 -43.65
C GLN A 102 30.15 42.60 -45.10
N ASN A 103 30.46 43.84 -45.52
CA ASN A 103 31.12 44.09 -46.80
C ASN A 103 32.61 43.79 -46.70
N LEU A 104 33.13 42.87 -47.53
CA LEU A 104 34.53 42.46 -47.55
C LEU A 104 35.22 42.78 -48.88
N LEU A 105 36.30 43.57 -48.82
CA LEU A 105 37.24 43.73 -49.92
C LEU A 105 38.26 42.58 -49.95
N ARG A 106 39.08 42.55 -51.00
CA ARG A 106 40.09 41.52 -51.18
C ARG A 106 41.06 41.43 -50.00
N ASP A 107 41.26 40.20 -49.54
CA ASP A 107 42.17 39.80 -48.46
C ASP A 107 41.79 40.44 -47.10
N GLU A 108 40.58 40.99 -46.96
CA GLU A 108 39.96 41.38 -45.69
C GLU A 108 39.22 40.21 -45.05
N SER A 109 39.02 40.32 -43.74
CA SER A 109 38.32 39.34 -42.93
C SER A 109 37.38 39.98 -41.92
N TYR A 110 36.33 39.28 -41.54
CA TYR A 110 35.53 39.61 -40.36
C TYR A 110 35.22 38.36 -39.55
N SER A 111 34.94 38.57 -38.27
CA SER A 111 34.59 37.51 -37.34
C SER A 111 33.09 37.46 -37.15
N VAL A 112 32.56 36.26 -37.00
CA VAL A 112 31.17 35.99 -36.66
C VAL A 112 31.11 35.24 -35.34
N PHE A 113 30.00 35.43 -34.62
CA PHE A 113 29.83 34.91 -33.28
C PHE A 113 28.36 34.63 -32.97
N TRP A 114 28.04 33.40 -32.56
CA TRP A 114 26.76 33.02 -32.00
C TRP A 114 26.97 32.31 -30.67
N GLU A 115 26.06 32.53 -29.73
CA GLU A 115 25.91 31.68 -28.56
C GLU A 115 24.64 30.85 -28.75
N LEU A 116 24.83 29.53 -28.77
CA LEU A 116 23.76 28.56 -28.98
C LEU A 116 23.46 27.85 -27.67
N LYS A 117 22.17 27.63 -27.40
CA LYS A 117 21.68 26.66 -26.42
C LYS A 117 20.85 25.63 -27.18
N GLY A 118 21.05 24.36 -26.90
CA GLY A 118 20.27 23.29 -27.52
C GLY A 118 19.93 22.21 -26.52
N SER A 119 19.05 21.30 -26.95
CA SER A 119 18.71 20.09 -26.20
C SER A 119 19.91 19.14 -26.10
N PRO A 120 19.92 18.23 -25.11
CA PRO A 120 20.91 17.15 -25.04
C PRO A 120 21.08 16.38 -26.37
N GLY A 121 22.26 15.83 -26.62
CA GLY A 121 22.55 15.06 -27.84
C GLY A 121 23.87 15.41 -28.53
N ALA A 122 24.21 14.65 -29.59
CA ALA A 122 25.41 14.85 -30.39
C ALA A 122 25.10 15.54 -31.72
N TYR A 123 25.82 16.63 -32.00
CA TYR A 123 25.57 17.51 -33.13
C TYR A 123 26.84 17.86 -33.91
N GLU A 124 26.71 18.01 -35.22
CA GLU A 124 27.73 18.58 -36.09
C GLU A 124 27.42 20.04 -36.37
N ILE A 125 28.27 20.97 -35.94
CA ILE A 125 28.06 22.42 -36.08
C ILE A 125 29.00 22.99 -37.14
N ARG A 126 28.48 23.83 -38.05
CA ARG A 126 29.30 24.54 -39.05
C ARG A 126 28.90 26.00 -39.27
N ILE A 127 29.84 26.77 -39.79
CA ILE A 127 29.61 28.12 -40.31
C ILE A 127 29.58 28.08 -41.84
N PHE A 128 28.52 28.63 -42.43
CA PHE A 128 28.33 28.77 -43.87
C PHE A 128 28.18 30.24 -44.25
N SER A 129 28.89 30.67 -45.30
CA SER A 129 28.85 32.06 -45.77
C SER A 129 28.62 32.15 -47.27
N GLU A 130 27.73 33.06 -47.68
CA GLU A 130 27.39 33.33 -49.07
C GLU A 130 27.64 34.79 -49.45
N ALA A 131 28.00 35.03 -50.72
CA ALA A 131 28.19 36.40 -51.20
C ALA A 131 27.99 36.53 -52.70
N ILE A 132 27.37 37.65 -53.11
CA ILE A 132 26.98 37.91 -54.51
C ILE A 132 28.18 37.90 -55.48
N LEU A 133 29.35 38.39 -55.04
CA LEU A 133 30.56 38.50 -55.87
C LEU A 133 31.59 37.40 -55.63
N ALA A 134 31.34 36.52 -54.66
CA ALA A 134 32.22 35.40 -54.32
C ALA A 134 31.62 34.04 -54.73
N LYS A 135 32.38 32.98 -54.49
CA LYS A 135 31.87 31.61 -54.36
C LYS A 135 31.65 31.37 -52.87
N ASP A 136 30.47 30.86 -52.53
CA ASP A 136 30.09 30.49 -51.16
C ASP A 136 31.15 29.58 -50.53
N GLY A 137 31.34 29.77 -49.23
CA GLY A 137 32.31 29.04 -48.43
C GLY A 137 31.64 28.42 -47.23
N SER A 138 31.90 27.14 -47.00
CA SER A 138 31.59 26.47 -45.74
C SER A 138 32.89 26.22 -44.99
N SER A 139 32.78 26.12 -43.68
CA SER A 139 33.83 25.56 -42.82
C SER A 139 33.73 24.03 -42.75
N GLU A 140 34.77 23.39 -42.22
CA GLU A 140 34.64 22.05 -41.63
C GLU A 140 33.70 22.13 -40.42
N SER A 141 32.94 21.07 -40.15
CA SER A 141 32.08 21.01 -38.97
C SER A 141 32.86 20.66 -37.70
N ARG A 142 32.22 20.83 -36.55
CA ARG A 142 32.73 20.49 -35.23
C ARG A 142 31.65 19.71 -34.49
N THR A 143 32.05 18.60 -33.89
CA THR A 143 31.20 17.80 -33.02
C THR A 143 30.99 18.53 -31.69
N VAL A 144 29.74 18.60 -31.25
CA VAL A 144 29.32 19.14 -29.95
C VAL A 144 28.38 18.14 -29.31
N ILE A 145 28.65 17.78 -28.06
CA ILE A 145 27.80 16.93 -27.24
C ILE A 145 27.21 17.81 -26.14
N ILE A 146 25.89 17.82 -26.00
CA ILE A 146 25.19 18.46 -24.88
C ILE A 146 24.69 17.35 -23.95
N GLU A 147 25.04 17.42 -22.68
CA GLU A 147 24.57 16.48 -21.65
C GLU A 147 23.31 17.04 -20.97
N GLY A 148 22.37 16.15 -20.66
CA GLY A 148 21.19 16.46 -19.84
C GLY A 148 21.54 16.66 -18.36
N PRO A 149 20.57 17.05 -17.53
CA PRO A 149 20.74 17.03 -16.07
C PRO A 149 21.13 15.61 -15.63
N PRO A 150 22.02 15.45 -14.62
CA PRO A 150 22.29 14.15 -14.05
C PRO A 150 21.01 13.58 -13.44
N PRO A 151 20.80 12.25 -13.48
CA PRO A 151 19.67 11.62 -12.81
C PRO A 151 19.69 11.93 -11.30
N PRO A 152 18.53 11.83 -10.61
CA PRO A 152 18.48 11.71 -9.16
C PRO A 152 19.50 10.66 -8.66
N PRO A 153 20.01 10.81 -7.42
CA PRO A 153 20.82 9.77 -6.80
C PRO A 153 20.11 8.41 -6.90
N ASP A 154 20.86 7.33 -7.11
CA ASP A 154 20.41 5.93 -7.03
C ASP A 154 19.68 5.32 -8.26
N ILE A 155 19.75 5.96 -9.44
CA ILE A 155 19.29 5.38 -10.72
C ILE A 155 20.43 4.68 -11.47
N GLU A 156 20.30 3.38 -11.78
CA GLU A 156 21.17 2.67 -12.73
C GLU A 156 20.62 2.74 -14.16
N THR A 157 21.48 3.14 -15.10
CA THR A 157 21.13 3.23 -16.54
C THR A 157 21.54 1.96 -17.29
N ILE A 158 20.82 1.67 -18.39
CA ILE A 158 20.98 0.47 -19.21
C ILE A 158 22.42 0.36 -19.77
N ASP A 159 23.14 -0.68 -19.34
CA ASP A 159 24.49 -0.98 -19.81
C ASP A 159 24.44 -1.90 -21.03
N ASN A 160 24.79 -1.35 -22.19
CA ASN A 160 24.58 -1.95 -23.50
C ASN A 160 25.68 -2.99 -23.82
N GLU A 161 25.52 -4.26 -23.45
CA GLU A 161 26.25 -5.37 -24.10
C GLU A 161 25.67 -6.76 -23.77
N TYR A 162 24.74 -7.26 -24.61
CA TYR A 162 24.71 -8.69 -24.95
C TYR A 162 23.96 -8.97 -26.26
N GLN A 163 24.67 -9.50 -27.25
CA GLN A 163 24.04 -10.24 -28.35
C GLN A 163 23.99 -11.71 -27.94
N ASP A 164 22.80 -12.25 -27.66
CA ASP A 164 22.63 -13.69 -27.61
C ASP A 164 22.69 -14.25 -29.05
N PRO A 165 23.59 -15.21 -29.35
CA PRO A 165 23.66 -15.83 -30.67
C PRO A 165 22.49 -16.78 -31.02
N GLU A 166 21.52 -17.02 -30.12
CA GLU A 166 20.45 -18.01 -30.34
C GLU A 166 19.00 -17.47 -30.41
N THR A 167 18.74 -16.16 -30.29
CA THR A 167 17.40 -15.56 -30.48
C THR A 167 17.38 -14.43 -31.52
N GLY A 168 16.29 -14.36 -32.30
CA GLY A 168 16.12 -13.57 -33.53
C GLY A 168 16.23 -12.05 -33.38
N PHE A 169 16.57 -11.40 -34.50
CA PHE A 169 17.05 -10.03 -34.58
C PHE A 169 15.94 -8.96 -34.76
N GLY A 170 15.98 -7.92 -33.92
CA GLY A 170 15.57 -6.54 -34.23
C GLY A 170 16.78 -5.60 -34.10
N THR A 171 16.78 -4.44 -34.76
CA THR A 171 17.84 -3.42 -34.58
C THR A 171 17.35 -2.33 -33.62
N ALA A 172 17.97 -2.21 -32.44
CA ALA A 172 17.92 -0.98 -31.65
C ALA A 172 18.97 0.01 -32.19
N SER A 173 18.61 1.28 -32.34
CA SER A 173 19.57 2.33 -32.69
C SER A 173 19.30 3.60 -31.91
N GLY A 174 20.05 3.81 -30.85
CA GLY A 174 20.12 5.05 -30.12
C GLY A 174 20.97 4.93 -28.85
N THR A 175 21.07 6.03 -28.12
CA THR A 175 21.72 6.16 -26.82
C THR A 175 20.64 6.62 -25.86
N TYR A 176 20.42 5.91 -24.75
CA TYR A 176 19.50 6.34 -23.68
C TYR A 176 19.91 7.72 -23.16
N VAL A 177 19.08 8.73 -23.40
CA VAL A 177 19.24 10.07 -22.82
C VAL A 177 18.00 10.34 -21.98
N ASN A 178 18.19 10.77 -20.74
CA ASN A 178 17.12 11.24 -19.87
C ASN A 178 16.50 12.53 -20.45
N THR A 179 15.24 12.48 -20.87
CA THR A 179 14.55 13.55 -21.60
C THR A 179 13.15 13.84 -21.05
N TYR A 180 13.05 14.17 -19.76
CA TYR A 180 11.82 14.50 -19.01
C TYR A 180 10.85 15.56 -19.64
N LEU A 181 11.08 16.10 -20.84
CA LEU A 181 10.21 17.11 -21.47
C LEU A 181 10.08 16.89 -22.99
N GLU A 182 8.83 16.95 -23.49
CA GLU A 182 8.36 16.96 -24.90
C GLU A 182 9.38 17.45 -25.96
N ASP A 183 10.36 16.62 -26.35
CA ASP A 183 11.32 16.98 -27.40
C ASP A 183 11.23 16.10 -28.66
N GLY A 184 10.35 15.10 -28.65
CA GLY A 184 10.13 14.18 -29.78
C GLY A 184 11.33 13.29 -30.09
N SER A 185 12.23 13.07 -29.13
CA SER A 185 13.37 12.15 -29.23
C SER A 185 13.06 10.85 -28.50
N TYR A 186 12.73 9.81 -29.27
CA TYR A 186 12.37 8.48 -28.80
C TYR A 186 13.36 7.42 -29.31
N GLU A 187 13.50 6.30 -28.60
CA GLU A 187 13.98 5.04 -29.18
C GLU A 187 12.80 4.34 -29.85
N ILE A 188 12.95 3.91 -31.12
CA ILE A 188 11.91 3.12 -31.78
C ILE A 188 12.30 1.64 -31.75
N LEU A 189 11.51 0.83 -31.03
CA LEU A 189 11.47 -0.61 -31.26
C LEU A 189 10.54 -0.88 -32.45
N SER A 190 11.09 -1.39 -33.54
CA SER A 190 10.34 -1.65 -34.77
C SER A 190 10.70 -2.99 -35.38
N GLU A 191 9.72 -3.59 -36.07
CA GLU A 191 9.89 -4.85 -36.80
C GLU A 191 10.72 -4.73 -38.11
N GLU A 192 11.54 -3.67 -38.27
CA GLU A 192 12.24 -3.44 -39.53
C GLU A 192 13.18 -4.59 -39.94
N LYS A 193 13.09 -4.94 -41.22
CA LYS A 193 13.94 -5.96 -41.83
C LYS A 193 15.40 -5.50 -41.91
N ASN A 194 16.29 -6.14 -41.17
CA ASN A 194 17.72 -5.86 -41.25
C ASN A 194 18.26 -6.01 -42.70
N THR A 195 19.15 -5.10 -43.11
CA THR A 195 19.86 -5.17 -44.41
C THR A 195 21.17 -5.97 -44.33
N HIS A 196 21.46 -6.56 -43.17
CA HIS A 196 22.64 -7.37 -42.91
C HIS A 196 22.42 -8.81 -43.40
N GLY A 197 22.64 -9.00 -44.69
CA GLY A 197 22.40 -10.27 -45.35
C GLY A 197 23.14 -11.45 -44.72
N THR A 198 22.43 -12.26 -43.92
CA THR A 198 22.55 -13.72 -43.90
C THR A 198 21.28 -14.41 -43.39
N ARG A 199 20.85 -15.41 -44.16
CA ARG A 199 19.76 -16.40 -43.97
C ARG A 199 18.33 -15.92 -44.24
N LYS A 200 17.57 -16.85 -44.81
CA LYS A 200 16.20 -16.66 -45.27
C LYS A 200 15.25 -16.79 -44.07
N PRO A 201 14.17 -16.00 -44.00
CA PRO A 201 13.22 -15.99 -42.88
C PRO A 201 12.22 -17.16 -42.98
N VAL A 202 12.69 -18.40 -43.00
CA VAL A 202 11.80 -19.58 -43.10
C VAL A 202 12.16 -20.69 -42.11
N ASP A 203 13.24 -20.56 -41.34
CA ASP A 203 13.67 -21.59 -40.38
C ASP A 203 14.14 -20.96 -39.04
N ASP A 204 13.62 -19.79 -38.67
CA ASP A 204 13.83 -19.24 -37.33
C ASP A 204 12.51 -19.31 -36.57
N THR A 205 12.50 -20.08 -35.48
CA THR A 205 11.33 -20.31 -34.61
C THR A 205 11.44 -19.48 -33.33
N THR A 206 12.32 -18.48 -33.29
CA THR A 206 12.50 -17.62 -32.13
C THR A 206 11.59 -16.41 -32.25
N GLU A 207 10.70 -16.26 -31.28
CA GLU A 207 9.89 -15.07 -31.00
C GLU A 207 10.75 -13.81 -31.15
N MET A 208 10.28 -12.83 -31.91
CA MET A 208 10.94 -11.52 -32.00
C MET A 208 10.70 -10.82 -30.67
N GLY A 209 11.74 -10.70 -29.85
CA GLY A 209 11.65 -10.03 -28.56
C GLY A 209 12.82 -9.09 -28.33
N TRP A 210 12.54 -7.86 -27.90
CA TRP A 210 13.57 -6.94 -27.42
C TRP A 210 13.82 -7.23 -25.95
N ILE A 211 15.09 -7.28 -25.50
CA ILE A 211 15.43 -7.63 -24.11
C ILE A 211 16.06 -6.43 -23.41
N PHE A 212 15.52 -6.06 -22.24
CA PHE A 212 16.15 -5.16 -21.28
C PHE A 212 16.82 -5.98 -20.19
N VAL A 213 18.03 -5.61 -19.80
CA VAL A 213 18.76 -6.26 -18.70
C VAL A 213 19.24 -5.19 -17.74
N PHE A 214 18.72 -5.23 -16.52
CA PHE A 214 19.16 -4.42 -15.40
C PHE A 214 20.05 -5.29 -14.52
N LYS A 215 21.20 -4.79 -14.08
CA LYS A 215 22.20 -5.55 -13.31
C LYS A 215 22.54 -4.79 -12.03
N ASP A 216 23.33 -5.42 -11.16
CA ASP A 216 23.87 -4.83 -9.93
C ASP A 216 22.82 -4.22 -8.97
N LEU A 217 21.58 -4.72 -9.06
CA LEU A 217 20.44 -4.26 -8.26
C LEU A 217 20.56 -4.70 -6.78
N PRO A 218 20.04 -3.90 -5.82
CA PRO A 218 19.86 -4.32 -4.43
C PRO A 218 18.86 -5.50 -4.31
N THR A 219 18.75 -6.10 -3.13
CA THR A 219 17.70 -7.10 -2.84
C THR A 219 16.32 -6.48 -3.11
N ARG A 220 15.47 -7.18 -3.85
CA ARG A 220 14.23 -6.63 -4.42
C ARG A 220 13.06 -6.82 -3.46
N GLN A 221 12.48 -5.70 -3.02
CA GLN A 221 11.14 -5.57 -2.45
C GLN A 221 10.46 -4.40 -3.16
N ASN A 222 9.17 -4.49 -3.46
CA ASN A 222 8.33 -3.46 -4.08
C ASN A 222 8.97 -2.83 -5.33
N THR A 223 9.52 -3.69 -6.21
CA THR A 223 10.23 -3.21 -7.40
C THR A 223 9.25 -2.86 -8.51
N VAL A 224 9.35 -1.64 -9.05
CA VAL A 224 8.47 -1.20 -10.14
C VAL A 224 9.26 -1.00 -11.44
N PHE A 225 8.70 -1.49 -12.54
CA PHE A 225 9.11 -1.10 -13.89
C PHE A 225 8.30 0.09 -14.36
N THR A 226 8.98 1.17 -14.74
CA THR A 226 8.33 2.34 -15.33
C THR A 226 8.78 2.51 -16.78
N ILE A 227 7.83 2.73 -17.67
CA ILE A 227 8.05 3.08 -19.06
C ILE A 227 7.30 4.37 -19.41
N ILE A 228 7.96 5.25 -20.14
CA ILE A 228 7.38 6.45 -20.74
C ILE A 228 7.52 6.33 -22.26
N GLY A 229 6.43 6.40 -23.00
CA GLY A 229 6.46 6.27 -24.45
C GLY A 229 5.08 6.21 -25.11
N HIS A 230 5.01 5.76 -26.36
CA HIS A 230 3.75 5.43 -27.05
C HIS A 230 3.96 4.33 -28.08
N ALA A 231 2.90 3.67 -28.55
CA ALA A 231 2.99 2.65 -29.57
C ALA A 231 2.14 3.00 -30.78
N GLU A 232 2.66 2.90 -32.00
CA GLU A 232 1.88 3.06 -33.22
C GLU A 232 1.66 1.71 -33.91
N PHE A 233 0.40 1.37 -34.13
CA PHE A 233 0.00 0.21 -34.92
C PHE A 233 -0.75 0.66 -36.19
N PRO A 234 -0.27 0.29 -37.38
CA PRO A 234 -0.90 0.71 -38.63
C PRO A 234 -2.28 0.04 -38.83
N SER A 235 -3.23 0.78 -39.41
CA SER A 235 -4.65 0.39 -39.61
C SER A 235 -4.91 -0.91 -40.40
N ASP A 236 -3.86 -1.45 -41.00
CA ASP A 236 -3.88 -2.58 -41.91
C ASP A 236 -3.30 -3.84 -41.25
N ASP A 237 -2.86 -3.74 -39.99
CA ASP A 237 -2.34 -4.83 -39.17
C ASP A 237 -3.37 -5.42 -38.21
N SER A 238 -3.16 -6.66 -37.80
CA SER A 238 -3.98 -7.32 -36.76
C SER A 238 -3.50 -7.03 -35.34
N ASP A 239 -2.36 -6.35 -35.20
CA ASP A 239 -1.73 -6.08 -33.92
C ASP A 239 -2.38 -4.89 -33.21
N SER A 240 -2.48 -5.00 -31.89
CA SER A 240 -3.10 -3.98 -31.04
C SER A 240 -2.28 -3.64 -29.78
N LYS A 241 -1.23 -4.42 -29.47
CA LYS A 241 -0.45 -4.29 -28.24
C LYS A 241 0.95 -4.90 -28.30
N PHE A 242 1.86 -4.36 -27.48
CA PHE A 242 3.12 -4.99 -27.12
C PHE A 242 3.02 -5.60 -25.71
N TYR A 243 3.71 -6.71 -25.46
CA TYR A 243 3.73 -7.40 -24.17
C TYR A 243 5.10 -7.29 -23.52
N PHE A 244 5.15 -6.78 -22.29
CA PHE A 244 6.33 -6.80 -21.43
C PHE A 244 6.27 -8.02 -20.52
N GLN A 245 7.37 -8.76 -20.46
CA GLN A 245 7.49 -9.94 -19.61
C GLN A 245 8.81 -9.94 -18.86
N ILE A 246 8.80 -10.37 -17.61
CA ILE A 246 10.00 -10.57 -16.80
C ILE A 246 10.43 -12.03 -16.77
N GLN A 247 11.74 -12.27 -16.76
CA GLN A 247 12.30 -13.58 -16.50
C GLN A 247 12.30 -13.89 -15.00
N SER A 248 11.57 -14.93 -14.60
CA SER A 248 11.60 -15.48 -13.25
C SER A 248 11.97 -16.97 -13.32
N GLY A 249 13.15 -17.32 -12.82
CA GLY A 249 13.73 -18.66 -12.97
C GLY A 249 13.88 -19.09 -14.43
N ASP A 250 13.24 -20.20 -14.81
CA ASP A 250 13.21 -20.73 -16.17
C ASP A 250 11.97 -20.27 -16.99
N SER A 251 11.14 -19.37 -16.45
CA SER A 251 9.86 -18.94 -17.04
C SER A 251 9.83 -17.43 -17.33
N TRP A 252 8.94 -17.03 -18.26
CA TRP A 252 8.64 -15.62 -18.55
C TRP A 252 7.24 -15.30 -18.03
N ILE A 253 7.11 -14.26 -17.20
CA ILE A 253 5.86 -13.81 -16.58
C ILE A 253 5.48 -12.47 -17.22
N PRO A 254 4.28 -12.31 -17.80
CA PRO A 254 3.80 -11.02 -18.28
C PRO A 254 3.57 -10.05 -17.11
N ILE A 255 4.02 -8.80 -17.28
CA ILE A 255 3.91 -7.75 -16.25
C ILE A 255 3.23 -6.48 -16.77
N LEU A 256 3.16 -6.28 -18.09
CA LEU A 256 2.57 -5.08 -18.68
C LEU A 256 2.15 -5.31 -20.13
N GLU A 257 0.97 -4.81 -20.50
CA GLU A 257 0.52 -4.68 -21.89
C GLU A 257 0.57 -3.21 -22.35
N TYR A 258 0.99 -2.97 -23.59
CA TYR A 258 1.22 -1.62 -24.11
C TYR A 258 0.50 -1.42 -25.45
N GLN A 259 -0.62 -0.68 -25.45
CA GLN A 259 -1.55 -0.57 -26.59
C GLN A 259 -1.32 0.69 -27.49
N ASN A 260 -1.94 0.71 -28.69
CA ASN A 260 -1.78 1.76 -29.72
C ASN A 260 -2.18 3.17 -29.27
N ARG A 261 -1.29 4.18 -29.37
CA ARG A 261 -1.54 5.62 -29.09
C ARG A 261 -0.66 6.60 -29.88
N ASP A 262 -1.19 7.81 -30.02
CA ASP A 262 -0.58 8.97 -30.71
C ASP A 262 0.20 9.93 -29.76
N VAL A 263 0.37 9.63 -28.45
CA VAL A 263 1.03 10.50 -27.45
C VAL A 263 1.78 9.73 -26.36
N ASP A 264 2.89 10.30 -25.87
CA ASP A 264 3.73 9.73 -24.81
C ASP A 264 3.00 9.64 -23.45
N ARG A 265 3.17 8.52 -22.74
CA ARG A 265 2.58 8.27 -21.41
C ARG A 265 3.48 7.46 -20.51
N LEU A 266 3.40 7.77 -19.22
CA LEU A 266 3.99 7.01 -18.13
C LEU A 266 3.08 5.82 -17.79
N ILE A 267 3.65 4.62 -17.78
CA ILE A 267 3.01 3.39 -17.32
C ILE A 267 3.98 2.65 -16.39
N THR A 268 3.45 2.13 -15.31
CA THR A 268 4.13 1.42 -14.23
C THR A 268 3.61 -0.02 -14.16
N ALA A 269 4.45 -0.93 -13.69
CA ALA A 269 4.09 -2.32 -13.47
C ALA A 269 4.92 -2.93 -12.36
N ASN A 270 4.25 -3.61 -11.42
CA ASN A 270 4.90 -4.34 -10.35
C ASN A 270 5.75 -5.48 -10.92
N ILE A 271 6.98 -5.57 -10.42
CA ILE A 271 7.89 -6.67 -10.70
C ILE A 271 7.90 -7.58 -9.49
N PRO A 272 7.64 -8.89 -9.67
CA PRO A 272 7.71 -9.86 -8.58
C PRO A 272 9.05 -9.80 -7.84
N ASP A 273 8.96 -9.77 -6.52
CA ASP A 273 10.08 -9.76 -5.61
C ASP A 273 10.95 -11.01 -5.76
N ASP A 274 12.27 -10.81 -5.81
CA ASP A 274 13.22 -11.89 -5.61
C ASP A 274 14.60 -11.41 -5.09
N SER A 275 15.49 -12.36 -4.85
CA SER A 275 16.87 -12.10 -4.40
C SER A 275 17.92 -11.91 -5.51
N SER A 276 17.50 -11.84 -6.77
CA SER A 276 18.32 -11.61 -7.95
C SER A 276 18.76 -10.15 -8.02
N THR A 277 20.05 -9.96 -8.26
CA THR A 277 20.63 -8.64 -8.57
C THR A 277 20.50 -8.29 -10.06
N ILE A 278 19.71 -9.06 -10.82
CA ILE A 278 19.52 -8.91 -12.26
C ILE A 278 18.03 -9.06 -12.59
N ILE A 279 17.47 -8.08 -13.29
CA ILE A 279 16.14 -8.15 -13.90
C ILE A 279 16.32 -8.25 -15.42
N ILE A 280 15.60 -9.20 -16.03
CA ILE A 280 15.59 -9.38 -17.48
C ILE A 280 14.14 -9.21 -17.92
N LEU A 281 13.86 -8.16 -18.68
CA LEU A 281 12.56 -7.93 -19.31
C LEU A 281 12.65 -8.23 -20.80
N ARG A 282 11.56 -8.70 -21.39
CA ARG A 282 11.41 -8.75 -22.85
C ARG A 282 10.13 -8.07 -23.30
N VAL A 283 10.16 -7.51 -24.50
CA VAL A 283 8.99 -6.94 -25.19
C VAL A 283 8.66 -7.83 -26.38
N LEU A 284 7.41 -8.27 -26.50
CA LEU A 284 6.90 -9.11 -27.58
C LEU A 284 5.79 -8.39 -28.36
N ASP A 285 5.66 -8.69 -29.65
CA ASP A 285 4.52 -8.26 -30.48
C ASP A 285 3.32 -9.24 -30.34
N ASN A 286 2.11 -8.75 -30.60
CA ASN A 286 0.80 -9.32 -30.29
C ASN A 286 0.54 -10.69 -30.92
N ASP A 287 0.86 -10.89 -32.20
CA ASP A 287 0.37 -12.05 -32.94
C ASP A 287 1.30 -13.28 -32.89
N GLN A 288 2.54 -13.12 -32.42
CA GLN A 288 3.60 -14.15 -32.45
C GLN A 288 3.74 -14.85 -33.83
N THR A 289 3.24 -14.24 -34.92
CA THR A 289 3.26 -14.81 -36.26
C THR A 289 4.32 -14.18 -37.15
N LEU A 290 4.88 -14.99 -38.06
CA LEU A 290 6.01 -14.60 -38.89
C LEU A 290 5.67 -13.47 -39.87
N GLY A 291 6.08 -12.25 -39.53
CA GLY A 291 6.42 -11.19 -40.48
C GLY A 291 5.27 -10.74 -41.37
N ASN A 292 4.28 -10.09 -40.77
CA ASN A 292 3.47 -9.14 -41.52
C ASN A 292 4.33 -7.91 -41.86
N LYS A 293 3.97 -7.22 -42.95
CA LYS A 293 4.87 -6.28 -43.66
C LYS A 293 4.68 -4.83 -43.25
N ILE A 294 4.06 -4.60 -42.11
CA ILE A 294 3.64 -3.28 -41.66
C ILE A 294 4.28 -3.10 -40.28
N ILE A 295 4.83 -1.92 -40.05
CA ILE A 295 5.79 -1.71 -38.97
C ILE A 295 4.96 -1.32 -37.74
N SER A 296 4.75 -2.24 -36.80
CA SER A 296 4.39 -1.90 -35.43
C SER A 296 5.60 -1.21 -34.80
N GLN A 297 5.38 -0.07 -34.15
CA GLN A 297 6.44 0.77 -33.59
C GLN A 297 6.13 1.07 -32.13
N LEU A 298 7.06 0.74 -31.22
CA LEU A 298 7.03 1.21 -29.85
C LEU A 298 8.08 2.30 -29.70
N TYR A 299 7.62 3.50 -29.38
CA TYR A 299 8.41 4.69 -29.11
C TYR A 299 8.63 4.76 -27.61
N ILE A 300 9.88 4.71 -27.16
CA ILE A 300 10.25 4.73 -25.74
C ILE A 300 11.09 5.96 -25.47
N ASP A 301 10.58 6.84 -24.62
CA ASP A 301 11.31 7.98 -24.07
C ASP A 301 12.13 7.57 -22.85
N GLN A 302 11.52 6.84 -21.92
CA GLN A 302 12.17 6.33 -20.72
C GLN A 302 11.75 4.90 -20.42
N ALA A 303 12.68 4.09 -19.94
CA ALA A 303 12.38 2.78 -19.36
C ALA A 303 13.39 2.55 -18.23
N TYR A 304 12.90 2.42 -17.00
CA TYR A 304 13.75 2.28 -15.82
C TYR A 304 13.10 1.37 -14.77
N ILE A 305 13.95 0.84 -13.91
CA ILE A 305 13.53 0.18 -12.67
C ILE A 305 13.66 1.22 -11.58
N ASN A 306 12.63 1.35 -10.77
CA ASN A 306 12.62 2.16 -9.60
C ASN A 306 12.47 1.23 -8.37
N PHE A 307 13.02 1.70 -7.24
CA PHE A 307 12.85 1.11 -5.90
C PHE A 307 12.16 2.08 -4.94
N GLU A 308 11.58 3.16 -5.48
CA GLU A 308 10.75 4.15 -4.79
C GLU A 308 9.29 3.91 -5.21
N GLN A 309 8.46 3.34 -4.34
CA GLN A 309 7.07 3.01 -4.63
C GLN A 309 6.37 4.07 -5.50
N THR A 310 5.98 3.68 -6.72
CA THR A 310 5.04 4.46 -7.51
C THR A 310 3.66 3.94 -7.18
N ASN A 311 2.94 4.70 -6.38
CA ASN A 311 1.60 4.42 -5.90
C ASN A 311 0.53 4.62 -6.98
N GLU A 312 0.87 4.55 -8.26
CA GLU A 312 -0.05 4.83 -9.37
C GLU A 312 0.07 3.72 -10.39
N PHE A 313 -1.07 3.11 -10.72
CA PHE A 313 -1.15 1.96 -11.62
C PHE A 313 -2.24 2.17 -12.66
N ASN A 314 -1.94 1.85 -13.92
CA ASN A 314 -2.91 1.89 -14.99
C ASN A 314 -3.59 0.52 -15.13
N ILE A 315 -4.92 0.51 -15.08
CA ILE A 315 -5.72 -0.70 -15.28
C ILE A 315 -6.04 -0.85 -16.76
N ALA A 316 -6.69 0.17 -17.30
CA ALA A 316 -7.19 0.14 -18.66
C ALA A 316 -7.36 1.53 -19.24
N ASP A 317 -7.19 1.60 -20.55
CA ASP A 317 -7.58 2.74 -21.34
C ASP A 317 -8.93 2.50 -21.95
N ILE A 318 -9.91 3.14 -21.35
CA ILE A 318 -11.29 3.02 -21.77
C ILE A 318 -11.51 3.96 -22.96
N ASP A 319 -12.21 3.49 -24.00
CA ASP A 319 -12.43 4.27 -25.21
C ASP A 319 -13.67 5.16 -25.12
N GLY A 320 -14.20 5.40 -23.93
CA GLY A 320 -15.50 6.04 -23.73
C GLY A 320 -15.59 6.88 -22.46
N GLY A 321 -16.68 7.64 -22.34
CA GLY A 321 -16.97 8.38 -21.11
C GLY A 321 -17.50 7.44 -20.03
N ILE A 322 -16.94 7.53 -18.83
CA ILE A 322 -17.46 6.84 -17.64
C ILE A 322 -18.76 7.56 -17.23
N GLY A 323 -19.80 6.79 -16.88
CA GLY A 323 -20.94 7.36 -16.18
C GLY A 323 -20.48 8.01 -14.86
N SER A 324 -21.10 9.10 -14.43
CA SER A 324 -20.67 9.87 -13.24
C SER A 324 -20.64 9.06 -11.92
N ARG A 325 -21.14 7.81 -11.93
CA ARG A 325 -21.09 6.79 -10.86
C ARG A 325 -21.07 5.37 -11.45
N GLY A 326 -20.35 5.23 -12.56
CA GLY A 326 -20.38 4.03 -13.39
C GLY A 326 -19.30 3.01 -13.06
N VAL A 327 -18.68 3.04 -11.88
CA VAL A 327 -17.59 2.13 -11.50
C VAL A 327 -17.89 1.57 -10.11
N LYS A 328 -17.72 0.26 -9.91
CA LYS A 328 -17.76 -0.39 -8.60
C LYS A 328 -16.74 -1.52 -8.51
N ILE A 329 -16.27 -1.78 -7.30
CA ILE A 329 -15.38 -2.87 -6.92
C ILE A 329 -16.22 -3.94 -6.21
N GLY A 330 -15.96 -5.21 -6.51
CA GLY A 330 -16.50 -6.33 -5.76
C GLY A 330 -16.41 -7.65 -6.52
N ASP A 331 -16.50 -8.75 -5.78
CA ASP A 331 -16.58 -10.12 -6.29
C ASP A 331 -17.88 -10.34 -7.09
N VAL A 332 -17.85 -10.12 -8.41
CA VAL A 332 -19.03 -10.23 -9.30
C VAL A 332 -19.16 -11.60 -9.94
N ASP A 333 -18.10 -12.39 -9.93
CA ASP A 333 -18.05 -13.72 -10.51
C ASP A 333 -18.12 -14.86 -9.46
N ASN A 334 -18.07 -14.49 -8.18
CA ASN A 334 -18.25 -15.30 -6.98
C ASN A 334 -17.13 -16.32 -6.75
N ASP A 335 -15.89 -15.96 -7.07
CA ASP A 335 -14.71 -16.78 -6.84
C ASP A 335 -13.92 -16.41 -5.56
N GLY A 336 -14.28 -15.30 -4.93
CA GLY A 336 -13.70 -14.79 -3.69
C GLY A 336 -12.61 -13.73 -3.90
N GLU A 337 -12.30 -13.37 -5.14
CA GLU A 337 -11.49 -12.22 -5.54
C GLU A 337 -12.43 -11.09 -6.02
N ASN A 338 -11.98 -9.82 -5.97
CA ASN A 338 -12.72 -8.66 -6.42
C ASN A 338 -12.42 -8.34 -7.88
N GLU A 339 -13.45 -7.89 -8.60
CA GLU A 339 -13.33 -7.31 -9.94
C GLU A 339 -13.78 -5.84 -9.97
N ILE A 340 -13.42 -5.16 -11.05
CA ILE A 340 -13.90 -3.82 -11.35
C ILE A 340 -14.99 -3.87 -12.42
N SER A 341 -16.19 -3.46 -12.07
CA SER A 341 -17.29 -3.27 -13.03
C SER A 341 -17.37 -1.82 -13.50
N VAL A 342 -17.38 -1.60 -14.82
CA VAL A 342 -17.42 -0.28 -15.46
C VAL A 342 -18.58 -0.17 -16.45
N LEU A 343 -19.42 0.85 -16.29
CA LEU A 343 -20.46 1.26 -17.22
C LEU A 343 -19.94 2.40 -18.11
N LEU A 344 -19.70 2.06 -19.37
CA LEU A 344 -18.94 2.89 -20.30
C LEU A 344 -19.78 3.32 -21.51
N GLY A 345 -19.79 4.63 -21.81
CA GLY A 345 -20.36 5.17 -23.04
C GLY A 345 -19.35 5.22 -24.20
N THR A 346 -19.50 4.34 -25.19
CA THR A 346 -18.54 4.17 -26.29
C THR A 346 -18.62 5.30 -27.34
N PRO A 347 -17.57 5.50 -28.17
CA PRO A 347 -17.58 6.50 -29.24
C PRO A 347 -18.65 6.25 -30.30
N SER A 348 -19.15 5.02 -30.39
CA SER A 348 -20.21 4.62 -31.31
C SER A 348 -21.60 5.12 -30.86
N GLY A 349 -21.71 5.58 -29.61
CA GLY A 349 -22.94 6.04 -28.97
C GLY A 349 -23.74 4.91 -28.31
N SER A 350 -23.17 3.71 -28.19
CA SER A 350 -23.68 2.64 -27.33
C SER A 350 -23.09 2.73 -25.92
N TRP A 351 -23.76 2.09 -24.96
CA TRP A 351 -23.26 1.91 -23.60
C TRP A 351 -23.06 0.41 -23.32
N GLU A 352 -21.94 0.11 -22.67
CA GLU A 352 -21.46 -1.24 -22.40
C GLU A 352 -21.14 -1.43 -20.92
N ILE A 353 -21.18 -2.67 -20.44
CA ILE A 353 -20.63 -3.04 -19.14
C ILE A 353 -19.35 -3.82 -19.40
N ARG A 354 -18.27 -3.41 -18.76
CA ARG A 354 -16.98 -4.07 -18.77
C ARG A 354 -16.62 -4.52 -17.37
N VAL A 355 -16.07 -5.72 -17.26
CA VAL A 355 -15.54 -6.27 -16.02
C VAL A 355 -14.03 -6.46 -16.22
N TYR A 356 -13.25 -5.95 -15.28
CA TYR A 356 -11.79 -6.11 -15.25
C TYR A 356 -11.42 -7.01 -14.08
N GLU A 357 -10.75 -8.11 -14.38
CA GLU A 357 -10.33 -9.14 -13.43
C GLU A 357 -8.80 -9.12 -13.32
N PHE A 358 -8.26 -9.09 -12.10
CA PHE A 358 -6.82 -9.05 -11.89
C PHE A 358 -6.22 -10.45 -11.80
N ASN A 359 -5.38 -10.80 -12.76
CA ASN A 359 -4.81 -12.13 -12.90
C ASN A 359 -3.28 -12.08 -13.00
N SER A 360 -2.59 -12.40 -11.90
CA SER A 360 -1.12 -12.54 -11.86
C SER A 360 -0.37 -11.33 -12.43
N GLY A 361 -0.76 -10.11 -12.03
CA GLY A 361 -0.14 -8.87 -12.48
C GLY A 361 -0.65 -8.34 -13.82
N ASN A 362 -1.77 -8.84 -14.34
CA ASN A 362 -2.38 -8.36 -15.58
C ASN A 362 -3.90 -8.21 -15.41
N TRP A 363 -4.47 -7.27 -16.15
CA TRP A 363 -5.92 -7.01 -16.18
C TRP A 363 -6.58 -7.69 -17.37
N ASP A 364 -7.48 -8.64 -17.10
CA ASP A 364 -8.29 -9.30 -18.12
C ASP A 364 -9.64 -8.57 -18.27
N GLU A 365 -9.94 -8.08 -19.47
CA GLU A 365 -11.18 -7.36 -19.78
C GLU A 365 -12.25 -8.29 -20.36
N GLN A 366 -13.46 -8.26 -19.77
CA GLN A 366 -14.65 -8.90 -20.30
C GLN A 366 -15.75 -7.87 -20.61
N ILE A 367 -16.28 -7.89 -21.85
CA ILE A 367 -17.46 -7.08 -22.22
C ILE A 367 -18.71 -7.95 -22.07
N ILE A 368 -19.58 -7.62 -21.11
CA ILE A 368 -20.72 -8.48 -20.73
C ILE A 368 -22.05 -7.99 -21.31
N ALA A 369 -22.16 -6.69 -21.64
CA ALA A 369 -23.30 -6.11 -22.34
C ALA A 369 -22.85 -5.03 -23.33
N ASP A 370 -23.40 -5.00 -24.55
CA ASP A 370 -22.85 -4.21 -25.68
C ASP A 370 -23.87 -3.37 -26.50
N ASN A 371 -25.13 -3.23 -26.05
CA ASN A 371 -26.22 -2.77 -26.95
C ASN A 371 -27.24 -1.78 -26.35
N SER A 372 -26.89 -1.00 -25.33
CA SER A 372 -27.76 0.07 -24.79
C SER A 372 -27.38 1.45 -25.33
N VAL A 373 -28.22 2.49 -25.15
CA VAL A 373 -27.95 3.88 -25.62
C VAL A 373 -27.77 4.88 -24.47
N GLY A 374 -27.73 4.41 -23.23
CA GLY A 374 -27.54 5.24 -22.04
C GLY A 374 -27.51 4.43 -20.76
N GLY A 375 -26.63 4.80 -19.84
CA GLY A 375 -26.59 4.32 -18.46
C GLY A 375 -26.06 5.43 -17.56
N TRP A 376 -26.38 5.39 -16.27
CA TRP A 376 -25.96 6.42 -15.30
C TRP A 376 -25.14 5.84 -14.15
N GLU A 377 -25.56 4.68 -13.64
CA GLU A 377 -25.03 4.07 -12.43
C GLU A 377 -25.16 2.54 -12.53
N LEU A 378 -24.28 1.82 -11.82
CA LEU A 378 -24.32 0.38 -11.60
C LEU A 378 -24.15 0.08 -10.10
N ALA A 379 -24.64 -1.07 -9.66
CA ALA A 379 -24.44 -1.57 -8.30
C ALA A 379 -24.06 -3.06 -8.34
N ILE A 380 -23.32 -3.53 -7.34
CA ILE A 380 -22.93 -4.93 -7.15
C ILE A 380 -23.56 -5.44 -5.86
N GLY A 381 -24.12 -6.65 -5.89
CA GLY A 381 -24.61 -7.34 -4.69
C GLY A 381 -25.64 -8.42 -5.01
N ASP A 382 -25.99 -9.21 -3.99
CA ASP A 382 -27.03 -10.25 -4.09
C ASP A 382 -28.41 -9.64 -4.26
N VAL A 383 -28.98 -9.75 -5.48
CA VAL A 383 -30.25 -9.10 -5.81
C VAL A 383 -31.42 -10.06 -5.81
N ASP A 384 -31.17 -11.35 -5.97
CA ASP A 384 -32.19 -12.38 -6.07
C ASP A 384 -32.22 -13.35 -4.86
N ASN A 385 -31.44 -13.01 -3.84
CA ASN A 385 -31.36 -13.63 -2.52
C ASN A 385 -30.87 -15.08 -2.55
N ASP A 386 -29.86 -15.34 -3.37
CA ASP A 386 -29.22 -16.64 -3.49
C ASP A 386 -27.80 -16.71 -2.90
N LEU A 387 -27.35 -15.61 -2.28
CA LEU A 387 -26.05 -15.38 -1.65
C LEU A 387 -24.88 -15.26 -2.63
N LEU A 388 -25.15 -15.01 -3.91
CA LEU A 388 -24.16 -14.65 -4.91
C LEU A 388 -24.36 -13.19 -5.33
N ASN A 389 -23.30 -12.52 -5.75
CA ASN A 389 -23.35 -11.14 -6.20
C ASN A 389 -23.68 -11.06 -7.70
N GLU A 390 -24.49 -10.06 -8.06
CA GLU A 390 -24.80 -9.70 -9.44
C GLU A 390 -24.51 -8.22 -9.73
N ILE A 391 -24.33 -7.91 -11.01
CA ILE A 391 -24.20 -6.52 -11.48
C ILE A 391 -25.59 -6.00 -11.90
N VAL A 392 -26.10 -4.98 -11.23
CA VAL A 392 -27.38 -4.31 -11.56
C VAL A 392 -27.14 -3.02 -12.32
N VAL A 393 -27.85 -2.84 -13.44
CA VAL A 393 -27.73 -1.63 -14.27
C VAL A 393 -29.09 -1.13 -14.74
N GLY A 394 -29.23 0.20 -14.74
CA GLY A 394 -30.35 0.92 -15.32
C GLY A 394 -30.03 1.45 -16.72
N PHE A 395 -30.64 0.87 -17.75
CA PHE A 395 -30.40 1.25 -19.14
C PHE A 395 -31.50 2.12 -19.74
N THR A 396 -31.07 3.04 -20.61
CA THR A 396 -31.88 3.64 -21.65
C THR A 396 -31.65 2.86 -22.95
N ILE A 397 -32.72 2.39 -23.59
CA ILE A 397 -32.64 1.54 -24.81
C ILE A 397 -32.96 2.34 -26.07
N ASP A 398 -33.91 3.26 -25.98
CA ASP A 398 -34.17 4.24 -27.03
C ASP A 398 -34.77 5.51 -26.42
N SER A 399 -35.19 6.45 -27.28
CA SER A 399 -35.78 7.72 -26.84
C SER A 399 -37.04 7.60 -25.97
N GLN A 400 -37.61 6.41 -25.76
CA GLN A 400 -38.88 6.15 -25.09
C GLN A 400 -38.90 4.88 -24.20
N GLY A 401 -37.79 4.13 -24.04
CA GLY A 401 -37.75 2.86 -23.32
C GLY A 401 -36.58 2.72 -22.36
N TYR A 402 -36.87 2.21 -21.16
CA TYR A 402 -35.91 2.01 -20.07
C TYR A 402 -36.04 0.58 -19.52
N GLU A 403 -34.93 0.01 -19.10
CA GLU A 403 -34.87 -1.34 -18.50
C GLU A 403 -33.95 -1.33 -17.29
N LEU A 404 -34.40 -2.02 -16.24
CA LEU A 404 -33.61 -2.34 -15.06
C LEU A 404 -33.26 -3.83 -15.15
N ARG A 405 -31.97 -4.14 -15.23
CA ARG A 405 -31.44 -5.49 -15.47
C ARG A 405 -30.42 -5.85 -14.39
N TYR A 406 -30.22 -7.14 -14.21
CA TYR A 406 -29.04 -7.66 -13.53
C TYR A 406 -28.34 -8.71 -14.38
N TYR A 407 -27.06 -8.91 -14.13
CA TYR A 407 -26.19 -9.86 -14.81
C TYR A 407 -25.59 -10.82 -13.77
N GLU A 408 -25.86 -12.11 -13.96
CA GLU A 408 -25.44 -13.21 -13.09
C GLU A 408 -24.35 -14.03 -13.79
N PHE A 409 -23.28 -14.36 -13.09
CA PHE A 409 -22.23 -15.24 -13.62
C PHE A 409 -22.48 -16.70 -13.26
N ASP A 410 -22.64 -17.57 -14.27
CA ASP A 410 -22.96 -18.99 -14.04
C ASP A 410 -21.72 -19.90 -13.81
N GLY A 411 -20.56 -19.30 -13.55
CA GLY A 411 -19.24 -19.96 -13.51
C GLY A 411 -18.61 -20.18 -14.89
N SER A 412 -19.24 -19.70 -15.97
CA SER A 412 -18.70 -19.81 -17.33
C SER A 412 -19.13 -18.70 -18.29
N SER A 413 -20.28 -18.07 -18.03
CA SER A 413 -20.84 -17.01 -18.86
C SER A 413 -21.79 -16.13 -18.07
N TRP A 414 -21.89 -14.88 -18.52
CA TRP A 414 -22.84 -13.90 -18.02
C TRP A 414 -24.24 -14.14 -18.57
N ILE A 415 -25.22 -14.22 -17.67
CA ILE A 415 -26.64 -14.37 -17.99
C ILE A 415 -27.36 -13.07 -17.66
N GLU A 416 -28.07 -12.52 -18.65
CA GLU A 416 -28.88 -11.31 -18.48
C GLU A 416 -30.28 -11.61 -17.95
N HIS A 417 -30.69 -10.91 -16.89
CA HIS A 417 -32.00 -11.00 -16.28
C HIS A 417 -32.68 -9.63 -16.24
N ASN A 418 -34.00 -9.61 -16.44
CA ASN A 418 -34.79 -8.38 -16.41
C ASN A 418 -35.53 -8.25 -15.07
N ILE A 419 -35.22 -7.20 -14.31
CA ILE A 419 -35.96 -6.80 -13.11
C ILE A 419 -37.27 -6.10 -13.51
N ALA A 420 -37.16 -5.03 -14.31
CA ALA A 420 -38.30 -4.19 -14.68
C ALA A 420 -38.11 -3.44 -16.00
N ASN A 421 -39.23 -3.02 -16.60
CA ASN A 421 -39.27 -2.15 -17.79
C ASN A 421 -39.95 -0.82 -17.40
N PRO A 422 -39.24 0.08 -16.69
CA PRO A 422 -39.81 1.33 -16.21
C PRO A 422 -40.17 2.29 -17.35
N ASP A 423 -41.07 3.22 -17.06
CA ASP A 423 -41.51 4.29 -17.97
C ASP A 423 -40.70 5.59 -17.82
N ALA A 424 -39.62 5.53 -17.05
CA ALA A 424 -38.77 6.66 -16.66
C ALA A 424 -37.29 6.23 -16.62
N ALA A 425 -36.38 7.19 -16.86
CA ALA A 425 -34.94 6.90 -16.82
C ALA A 425 -34.48 6.64 -15.39
N ILE A 426 -33.59 5.67 -15.21
CA ILE A 426 -33.01 5.35 -13.91
C ILE A 426 -31.79 6.26 -13.71
N THR A 427 -31.67 6.91 -12.56
CA THR A 427 -30.60 7.89 -12.28
C THR A 427 -29.68 7.53 -11.11
N SER A 428 -30.10 6.58 -10.27
CA SER A 428 -29.34 6.04 -9.13
C SER A 428 -29.88 4.67 -8.73
N LEU A 429 -29.02 3.83 -8.16
CA LEU A 429 -29.25 2.42 -7.85
C LEU A 429 -28.49 2.00 -6.59
N VAL A 430 -29.16 1.28 -5.69
CA VAL A 430 -28.53 0.69 -4.51
C VAL A 430 -29.21 -0.64 -4.18
N ILE A 431 -28.44 -1.58 -3.64
CA ILE A 431 -28.88 -2.94 -3.28
C ILE A 431 -28.77 -3.08 -1.75
N GLY A 432 -29.82 -3.60 -1.12
CA GLY A 432 -29.80 -3.91 0.32
C GLY A 432 -31.19 -4.12 0.89
N ASP A 433 -31.25 -4.55 2.16
CA ASP A 433 -32.50 -4.74 2.90
C ASP A 433 -33.11 -3.38 3.29
N VAL A 434 -34.03 -2.89 2.47
CA VAL A 434 -34.68 -1.58 2.66
C VAL A 434 -36.00 -1.69 3.43
N ASP A 435 -36.58 -2.89 3.54
CA ASP A 435 -37.86 -3.12 4.20
C ASP A 435 -37.79 -3.98 5.50
N HIS A 436 -36.57 -4.33 5.90
CA HIS A 436 -36.17 -5.04 7.12
C HIS A 436 -36.78 -6.42 7.28
N ASP A 437 -36.90 -7.14 6.16
CA ASP A 437 -37.35 -8.53 6.18
C ASP A 437 -36.21 -9.55 6.04
N GLY A 438 -34.97 -9.07 6.01
CA GLY A 438 -33.75 -9.87 5.95
C GLY A 438 -33.40 -10.35 4.55
N LEU A 439 -34.02 -9.78 3.52
CA LEU A 439 -33.72 -10.02 2.11
C LEU A 439 -33.32 -8.71 1.45
N ASN A 440 -32.46 -8.80 0.43
CA ASN A 440 -32.05 -7.64 -0.34
C ASN A 440 -33.11 -7.24 -1.37
N GLU A 441 -33.24 -5.93 -1.56
CA GLU A 441 -34.00 -5.31 -2.63
C GLU A 441 -33.14 -4.37 -3.46
N VAL A 442 -33.62 -4.06 -4.67
CA VAL A 442 -33.03 -3.04 -5.54
C VAL A 442 -33.84 -1.76 -5.40
N ALA A 443 -33.25 -0.71 -4.81
CA ALA A 443 -33.84 0.62 -4.78
C ALA A 443 -33.32 1.47 -5.95
N ALA A 444 -34.20 2.28 -6.54
CA ALA A 444 -33.89 3.04 -7.75
C ALA A 444 -34.60 4.39 -7.81
N GLY A 445 -33.85 5.41 -8.23
CA GLY A 445 -34.33 6.75 -8.55
C GLY A 445 -34.75 6.89 -10.02
N PHE A 446 -35.88 7.55 -10.29
CA PHE A 446 -36.46 7.65 -11.63
C PHE A 446 -36.73 9.09 -12.09
N LEU A 447 -36.29 9.43 -13.31
CA LEU A 447 -36.64 10.65 -14.05
C LEU A 447 -37.94 10.46 -14.86
N ALA A 448 -39.10 10.74 -14.25
CA ALA A 448 -40.40 10.62 -14.95
C ALA A 448 -40.73 11.88 -15.76
N GLN A 449 -41.00 11.71 -17.08
CA GLN A 449 -41.27 12.84 -17.97
C GLN A 449 -42.57 13.59 -17.60
N GLY A 450 -42.42 14.76 -17.00
CA GLY A 450 -43.52 15.72 -16.79
C GLY A 450 -44.36 15.52 -15.53
N THR A 451 -44.01 14.56 -14.65
CA THR A 451 -44.68 14.29 -13.37
C THR A 451 -43.80 14.41 -12.12
N GLY A 452 -42.50 14.71 -12.27
CA GLY A 452 -41.53 14.76 -11.17
C GLY A 452 -40.76 13.43 -11.05
N TYR A 453 -39.78 13.35 -10.16
CA TYR A 453 -39.01 12.11 -9.97
C TYR A 453 -39.76 11.15 -9.03
N GLU A 454 -39.40 9.88 -9.07
CA GLU A 454 -40.00 8.83 -8.24
C GLU A 454 -38.90 7.97 -7.63
N LEU A 455 -39.15 7.47 -6.42
CA LEU A 455 -38.29 6.51 -5.73
C LEU A 455 -39.07 5.21 -5.56
N ARG A 456 -38.52 4.12 -6.06
CA ARG A 456 -39.15 2.79 -6.02
C ARG A 456 -38.11 1.77 -5.55
N TYR A 457 -38.59 0.68 -4.97
CA TYR A 457 -37.76 -0.48 -4.68
C TYR A 457 -38.40 -1.75 -5.28
N TYR A 458 -37.58 -2.73 -5.62
CA TYR A 458 -37.97 -3.97 -6.27
C TYR A 458 -37.56 -5.14 -5.40
N LYS A 459 -38.53 -5.99 -5.10
CA LYS A 459 -38.37 -7.18 -4.27
C LYS A 459 -38.43 -8.44 -5.12
N TYR A 460 -37.49 -9.35 -4.92
CA TYR A 460 -37.52 -10.66 -5.55
C TYR A 460 -38.15 -11.70 -4.61
N GLU A 461 -39.30 -12.24 -5.00
CA GLU A 461 -39.99 -13.26 -4.21
C GLU A 461 -40.51 -14.38 -5.10
N SER A 462 -40.31 -15.63 -4.68
CA SER A 462 -40.88 -16.81 -5.34
C SER A 462 -40.54 -16.90 -6.85
N GLY A 463 -39.36 -16.44 -7.25
CA GLY A 463 -38.87 -16.47 -8.64
C GLY A 463 -39.43 -15.35 -9.53
N GLY A 464 -39.77 -14.19 -8.95
CA GLY A 464 -40.24 -13.04 -9.72
C GLY A 464 -40.18 -11.72 -8.97
N TRP A 465 -40.14 -10.64 -9.74
CA TRP A 465 -39.99 -9.27 -9.24
C TRP A 465 -41.31 -8.57 -8.97
N SER A 466 -41.40 -7.87 -7.85
CA SER A 466 -42.50 -6.98 -7.48
C SER A 466 -41.98 -5.58 -7.22
N ALA A 467 -42.62 -4.56 -7.82
CA ALA A 467 -42.24 -3.17 -7.66
C ALA A 467 -43.09 -2.48 -6.59
N TYR A 468 -42.45 -1.74 -5.71
CA TYR A 468 -43.07 -0.98 -4.63
C TYR A 468 -42.65 0.49 -4.70
N ASN A 469 -43.58 1.37 -4.36
CA ASN A 469 -43.35 2.81 -4.40
C ASN A 469 -42.90 3.31 -3.02
N VAL A 470 -41.78 4.02 -2.97
CA VAL A 470 -41.34 4.76 -1.77
C VAL A 470 -42.01 6.13 -1.75
N GLU A 471 -41.74 6.98 -2.76
CA GLU A 471 -42.23 8.36 -2.83
C GLU A 471 -42.42 8.83 -4.28
N ASN A 472 -43.35 9.77 -4.51
CA ASN A 472 -43.65 10.32 -5.83
C ASN A 472 -43.51 11.84 -5.86
N ASN A 473 -43.26 12.41 -7.04
CA ASN A 473 -43.11 13.85 -7.26
C ASN A 473 -41.88 14.42 -6.52
N LEU A 474 -40.81 13.64 -6.49
CA LEU A 474 -39.51 14.05 -5.98
C LEU A 474 -38.84 15.08 -6.88
N HIS A 475 -37.83 15.70 -6.30
CA HIS A 475 -36.79 16.45 -6.98
C HIS A 475 -35.83 15.48 -7.68
N GLU A 476 -34.86 15.99 -8.46
CA GLU A 476 -33.89 15.12 -9.15
C GLU A 476 -33.26 14.11 -8.20
N CYS A 477 -32.98 12.88 -8.63
CA CYS A 477 -32.42 11.84 -7.77
C CYS A 477 -30.97 11.60 -8.18
N ASP A 478 -30.06 12.29 -7.50
CA ASP A 478 -28.64 12.36 -7.82
C ASP A 478 -27.78 11.51 -6.88
N GLY A 479 -28.35 10.80 -5.91
CA GLY A 479 -27.63 9.87 -5.05
C GLY A 479 -28.58 9.11 -4.13
N LEU A 480 -28.28 7.83 -3.91
CA LEU A 480 -29.03 6.93 -3.04
C LEU A 480 -28.06 6.06 -2.26
N GLU A 481 -28.26 5.95 -0.94
CA GLU A 481 -27.49 5.05 -0.07
C GLU A 481 -28.41 4.31 0.89
N ILE A 482 -27.94 3.17 1.42
CA ILE A 482 -28.62 2.41 2.48
C ILE A 482 -27.71 2.34 3.70
N ALA A 483 -28.09 2.97 4.80
CA ALA A 483 -27.29 2.98 6.03
C ALA A 483 -28.15 3.28 7.28
N ASP A 484 -27.74 2.77 8.45
CA ASP A 484 -28.33 3.13 9.77
C ASP A 484 -27.77 4.49 10.24
N ILE A 485 -28.28 5.54 9.61
CA ILE A 485 -27.81 6.91 9.80
C ILE A 485 -28.38 7.58 11.05
N ASP A 486 -29.39 6.98 11.69
CA ASP A 486 -29.95 7.46 12.97
C ASP A 486 -29.65 6.59 14.19
N HIS A 487 -28.83 5.54 13.99
CA HIS A 487 -28.25 4.63 14.98
C HIS A 487 -29.31 3.93 15.84
N ASP A 488 -30.42 3.55 15.22
CA ASP A 488 -31.50 2.82 15.89
C ASP A 488 -31.53 1.32 15.57
N GLY A 489 -30.53 0.84 14.84
CA GLY A 489 -30.32 -0.56 14.45
C GLY A 489 -31.12 -0.97 13.23
N VAL A 490 -31.61 0.00 12.45
CA VAL A 490 -32.44 -0.19 11.26
C VAL A 490 -31.88 0.68 10.16
N THR A 491 -31.68 0.13 8.97
CA THR A 491 -31.14 0.89 7.83
C THR A 491 -32.18 1.85 7.23
N GLU A 492 -31.75 3.03 6.82
CA GLU A 492 -32.56 3.99 6.08
C GLU A 492 -32.17 4.02 4.61
N LEU A 493 -33.12 4.38 3.75
CA LEU A 493 -32.84 4.78 2.38
C LEU A 493 -32.55 6.29 2.34
N VAL A 494 -31.29 6.66 2.16
CA VAL A 494 -30.81 8.05 2.04
C VAL A 494 -31.00 8.53 0.60
N TYR A 495 -31.38 9.80 0.45
CA TYR A 495 -31.69 10.40 -0.84
C TYR A 495 -31.14 11.83 -0.93
N ALA A 496 -30.36 12.08 -1.98
CA ALA A 496 -29.89 13.39 -2.37
C ALA A 496 -30.53 13.85 -3.70
N GLY A 497 -30.96 15.12 -3.76
CA GLY A 497 -31.67 15.57 -4.95
C GLY A 497 -31.78 17.07 -5.24
N TYR A 498 -31.91 17.40 -6.54
CA TYR A 498 -32.00 18.78 -7.05
C TYR A 498 -33.41 19.37 -7.07
N GLY A 499 -33.67 20.34 -6.20
CA GLY A 499 -34.93 21.10 -6.17
C GLY A 499 -34.91 22.34 -7.07
N GLY A 500 -35.90 22.41 -7.99
CA GLY A 500 -36.08 23.56 -8.87
C GLY A 500 -36.23 24.87 -8.08
N GLY A 501 -35.36 25.85 -8.36
CA GLY A 501 -35.29 27.13 -7.63
C GLY A 501 -33.96 27.37 -6.91
N GLY A 502 -33.02 26.42 -6.97
CA GLY A 502 -31.68 26.54 -6.39
C GLY A 502 -31.57 26.05 -4.94
N TYR A 503 -32.47 25.15 -4.52
CA TYR A 503 -32.46 24.53 -3.19
C TYR A 503 -32.47 23.01 -3.39
N GLN A 504 -31.49 22.30 -2.83
CA GLN A 504 -31.49 20.84 -2.81
C GLN A 504 -32.09 20.29 -1.52
N VAL A 505 -32.36 18.99 -1.55
CA VAL A 505 -32.96 18.25 -0.44
C VAL A 505 -32.09 17.04 -0.17
N LEU A 506 -31.56 16.98 1.05
CA LEU A 506 -31.08 15.73 1.65
C LEU A 506 -32.21 15.20 2.55
N SER A 507 -32.63 13.97 2.31
CA SER A 507 -33.69 13.29 3.08
C SER A 507 -33.34 11.84 3.26
N TYR A 508 -33.96 11.22 4.24
CA TYR A 508 -33.95 9.77 4.39
C TYR A 508 -35.37 9.23 4.56
N TYR A 509 -35.53 7.97 4.23
CA TYR A 509 -36.80 7.26 4.33
C TYR A 509 -36.61 6.06 5.26
N LYS A 510 -37.49 5.96 6.26
CA LYS A 510 -37.53 4.83 7.19
C LYS A 510 -38.74 3.96 6.87
N TYR A 511 -38.53 2.66 6.77
CA TYR A 511 -39.62 1.71 6.59
C TYR A 511 -40.14 1.21 7.93
N PHE A 512 -41.41 1.51 8.24
CA PHE A 512 -42.03 1.04 9.48
C PHE A 512 -43.52 0.74 9.31
N SER A 513 -43.94 -0.43 9.80
CA SER A 513 -45.34 -0.89 9.78
C SER A 513 -45.97 -0.89 8.37
N ASP A 514 -45.29 -1.48 7.40
CA ASP A 514 -45.70 -1.54 5.99
C ASP A 514 -45.87 -0.16 5.32
N SER A 515 -45.07 0.83 5.76
CA SER A 515 -45.15 2.19 5.22
C SER A 515 -43.83 2.95 5.31
N TRP A 516 -43.58 3.76 4.30
CA TRP A 516 -42.44 4.68 4.25
C TRP A 516 -42.76 6.01 4.92
N THR A 517 -41.84 6.49 5.75
CA THR A 517 -41.89 7.84 6.32
C THR A 517 -40.63 8.60 5.92
N ARG A 518 -40.82 9.78 5.31
CA ARG A 518 -39.74 10.68 4.93
C ARG A 518 -39.35 11.59 6.09
N TYR A 519 -38.04 11.78 6.27
CA TYR A 519 -37.44 12.75 7.16
C TYR A 519 -36.54 13.68 6.35
N ASP A 520 -36.77 14.98 6.50
CA ASP A 520 -35.91 16.01 5.88
C ASP A 520 -34.73 16.26 6.81
N ILE A 521 -33.50 16.10 6.30
CA ILE A 521 -32.27 16.43 7.04
C ILE A 521 -32.10 17.95 6.99
N LEU A 522 -31.76 18.49 5.82
CA LEU A 522 -31.51 19.92 5.61
C LEU A 522 -31.83 20.37 4.17
N ASN A 523 -31.94 21.69 3.98
CA ASN A 523 -31.85 22.28 2.63
C ASN A 523 -30.36 22.44 2.31
N THR A 524 -29.82 21.55 1.52
CA THR A 524 -28.38 21.52 1.21
C THR A 524 -28.09 22.28 -0.11
N PRO A 525 -26.84 22.72 -0.32
CA PRO A 525 -26.30 23.05 -1.63
C PRO A 525 -26.10 21.80 -2.48
N THR A 526 -25.65 21.99 -3.71
CA THR A 526 -25.85 21.04 -4.81
C THR A 526 -24.88 19.85 -4.84
N SER A 527 -25.29 18.57 -4.93
CA SER A 527 -24.37 17.42 -5.16
C SER A 527 -24.77 16.53 -6.34
N TRP A 528 -23.79 15.80 -6.88
CA TRP A 528 -23.93 14.70 -7.83
C TRP A 528 -23.48 13.36 -7.22
N GLY A 529 -23.41 13.23 -5.92
CA GLY A 529 -22.94 12.01 -5.26
C GLY A 529 -23.00 12.19 -3.76
N ILE A 530 -23.25 11.09 -3.06
CA ILE A 530 -23.19 10.95 -1.61
C ILE A 530 -22.53 9.61 -1.34
N ASP A 531 -21.96 9.47 -0.15
CA ASP A 531 -21.58 8.18 0.40
C ASP A 531 -21.93 8.16 1.90
N ALA A 532 -22.13 6.98 2.47
CA ALA A 532 -22.49 6.80 3.87
C ALA A 532 -21.57 5.76 4.55
N GLY A 533 -20.80 6.22 5.53
CA GLY A 533 -19.83 5.41 6.26
C GLY A 533 -19.39 6.09 7.56
N ASP A 534 -18.67 5.35 8.40
CA ASP A 534 -18.08 5.84 9.66
C ASP A 534 -16.78 6.60 9.37
N VAL A 535 -16.93 7.81 8.86
CA VAL A 535 -15.82 8.62 8.31
C VAL A 535 -15.00 9.33 9.40
N ASP A 536 -15.52 9.34 10.63
CA ASP A 536 -14.82 9.91 11.78
C ASP A 536 -14.41 8.86 12.84
N ASN A 537 -14.59 7.57 12.48
CA ASN A 537 -14.13 6.38 13.20
C ASN A 537 -14.63 6.29 14.64
N ASP A 538 -15.88 6.69 14.87
CA ASP A 538 -16.51 6.68 16.19
C ASP A 538 -17.59 5.59 16.35
N GLY A 539 -17.78 4.76 15.33
CA GLY A 539 -18.73 3.66 15.25
C GLY A 539 -20.13 4.06 14.78
N ASN A 540 -20.35 5.33 14.41
CA ASN A 540 -21.61 5.84 13.87
C ASN A 540 -21.47 6.13 12.38
N ILE A 541 -22.54 5.94 11.62
CA ILE A 541 -22.53 6.23 10.18
C ILE A 541 -22.86 7.70 9.90
N GLU A 542 -21.97 8.38 9.20
CA GLU A 542 -22.20 9.72 8.65
C GLU A 542 -22.57 9.68 7.16
N ILE A 543 -22.98 10.84 6.65
CA ILE A 543 -23.23 11.06 5.21
C ILE A 543 -22.24 12.10 4.69
N ALA A 544 -21.34 11.69 3.78
CA ALA A 544 -20.42 12.60 3.08
C ALA A 544 -20.95 12.98 1.70
N TRP A 545 -20.61 14.20 1.25
CA TRP A 545 -20.93 14.66 -0.10
C TRP A 545 -20.07 15.85 -0.54
N GLY A 546 -20.01 16.07 -1.87
CA GLY A 546 -19.26 17.15 -2.50
C GLY A 546 -20.13 18.18 -3.25
N ALA A 547 -19.84 19.47 -3.07
CA ALA A 547 -20.60 20.54 -3.70
C ALA A 547 -20.31 20.77 -5.20
N TYR A 548 -21.38 20.84 -6.00
CA TYR A 548 -21.44 21.05 -7.46
C TYR A 548 -22.26 22.30 -7.82
N GLY A 549 -21.69 23.44 -8.23
CA GLY A 549 -22.45 24.52 -8.92
C GLY A 549 -22.52 25.94 -8.31
N LEU A 550 -23.41 26.78 -8.86
CA LEU A 550 -23.41 28.26 -8.72
C LEU A 550 -24.02 28.76 -7.39
N GLY A 551 -23.23 29.31 -6.47
CA GLY A 551 -23.79 29.81 -5.19
C GLY A 551 -22.78 30.29 -4.14
N ALA A 552 -23.20 30.29 -2.87
CA ALA A 552 -22.42 30.70 -1.69
C ALA A 552 -21.76 29.52 -0.94
N TYR A 553 -21.83 28.32 -1.51
CA TYR A 553 -21.44 27.03 -0.92
C TYR A 553 -20.61 26.22 -1.93
N GLN A 554 -19.65 26.89 -2.57
CA GLN A 554 -18.87 26.31 -3.68
C GLN A 554 -17.63 25.65 -3.11
N ASP A 555 -17.23 24.52 -3.72
CA ASP A 555 -15.94 23.87 -3.45
C ASP A 555 -15.82 23.35 -1.99
N GLU A 556 -16.93 22.94 -1.37
CA GLU A 556 -16.95 22.43 0.01
C GLU A 556 -17.22 20.92 0.02
N VAL A 557 -16.38 20.19 0.76
CA VAL A 557 -16.64 18.80 1.19
C VAL A 557 -17.32 18.86 2.55
N ARG A 558 -18.43 18.13 2.71
CA ARG A 558 -19.27 18.21 3.90
C ARG A 558 -19.63 16.82 4.39
N VAL A 559 -19.70 16.71 5.72
CA VAL A 559 -20.10 15.51 6.45
C VAL A 559 -21.29 15.86 7.35
N TYR A 560 -22.33 15.04 7.31
CA TYR A 560 -23.49 15.14 8.19
C TYR A 560 -23.52 13.99 9.18
N LYS A 561 -23.66 14.35 10.45
CA LYS A 561 -23.66 13.41 11.57
C LYS A 561 -24.94 13.51 12.38
N TYR A 562 -25.49 12.38 12.79
CA TYR A 562 -26.67 12.34 13.64
C TYR A 562 -26.28 12.11 15.10
N GLU A 563 -26.38 13.16 15.92
CA GLU A 563 -26.00 13.07 17.32
C GLU A 563 -27.09 13.65 18.21
N SER A 564 -27.34 13.01 19.35
CA SER A 564 -28.27 13.53 20.36
C SER A 564 -29.70 13.82 19.83
N ASN A 565 -30.15 13.09 18.80
CA ASN A 565 -31.40 13.30 18.06
C ASN A 565 -31.46 14.59 17.21
N GLU A 566 -30.32 15.17 16.86
CA GLU A 566 -30.22 16.34 15.97
C GLU A 566 -29.16 16.09 14.89
N TRP A 567 -29.36 16.71 13.72
CA TRP A 567 -28.39 16.66 12.63
C TRP A 567 -27.35 17.76 12.79
N HIS A 568 -26.08 17.36 12.74
CA HIS A 568 -24.90 18.22 12.80
C HIS A 568 -24.22 18.24 11.43
N GLU A 569 -23.70 19.42 11.07
CA GLU A 569 -23.03 19.66 9.79
C GLU A 569 -21.58 20.05 10.04
N TYR A 570 -20.65 19.34 9.41
CA TYR A 570 -19.23 19.60 9.43
C TYR A 570 -18.74 19.97 8.03
N ILE A 571 -17.91 21.00 7.96
CA ILE A 571 -17.19 21.37 6.74
C ILE A 571 -15.80 20.75 6.87
N VAL A 572 -15.52 19.77 6.03
CA VAL A 572 -14.26 19.01 6.02
C VAL A 572 -13.15 19.87 5.43
N SER A 573 -13.40 20.42 4.24
CA SER A 573 -12.49 21.36 3.58
C SER A 573 -13.26 22.42 2.81
N ASP A 574 -12.76 23.66 2.90
CA ASP A 574 -13.00 24.70 1.92
C ASP A 574 -11.93 24.48 0.83
N VAL A 575 -12.20 23.68 -0.20
CA VAL A 575 -11.21 23.39 -1.27
C VAL A 575 -10.70 24.72 -1.83
N THR A 576 -9.46 25.09 -1.48
CA THR A 576 -8.95 26.45 -1.72
C THR A 576 -8.72 26.72 -3.21
N GLY A 577 -9.76 27.20 -3.88
CA GLY A 577 -9.78 27.76 -5.25
C GLY A 577 -10.92 28.76 -5.45
N GLY A 578 -11.69 29.00 -4.39
CA GLY A 578 -12.99 29.66 -4.38
C GLY A 578 -13.02 31.11 -4.84
N TRP A 579 -14.12 31.40 -5.53
CA TRP A 579 -14.59 32.65 -6.13
C TRP A 579 -14.12 33.97 -5.44
N THR A 580 -13.06 34.60 -5.96
CA THR A 580 -13.08 36.09 -6.00
C THR A 580 -13.99 36.50 -7.15
N SER A 581 -14.69 37.63 -7.02
CA SER A 581 -15.88 38.00 -7.83
C SER A 581 -15.72 38.14 -9.36
N GLU A 582 -14.64 37.62 -9.94
CA GLU A 582 -14.34 37.59 -11.37
C GLU A 582 -13.81 36.23 -11.88
N THR A 583 -13.83 35.12 -11.10
CA THR A 583 -13.18 33.83 -11.47
C THR A 583 -13.92 32.55 -10.98
N HIS A 584 -14.25 31.63 -11.90
CA HIS A 584 -15.03 30.37 -11.73
C HIS A 584 -14.34 29.26 -10.87
N GLY A 585 -15.11 28.48 -10.08
CA GLY A 585 -14.67 27.45 -9.09
C GLY A 585 -14.35 26.06 -9.64
N THR A 586 -14.05 25.09 -8.76
CA THR A 586 -13.62 23.69 -9.03
C THR A 586 -14.71 22.72 -8.57
N ASP A 587 -15.33 21.98 -9.49
CA ASP A 587 -16.46 21.08 -9.17
C ASP A 587 -15.98 19.74 -8.58
N ILE A 588 -16.57 19.30 -7.45
CA ILE A 588 -16.40 17.94 -6.91
C ILE A 588 -17.35 17.01 -7.67
N LYS A 589 -16.82 15.91 -8.21
CA LYS A 589 -17.56 14.95 -9.06
C LYS A 589 -18.07 13.75 -8.28
N HIS A 590 -17.25 13.20 -7.40
CA HIS A 590 -17.55 12.01 -6.61
C HIS A 590 -16.87 12.06 -5.23
N VAL A 591 -17.41 11.29 -4.29
CA VAL A 591 -16.86 11.06 -2.95
C VAL A 591 -16.92 9.56 -2.65
N ALA A 592 -15.99 9.06 -1.84
CA ALA A 592 -16.00 7.68 -1.32
C ALA A 592 -15.45 7.66 0.11
N ILE A 593 -16.00 6.82 0.96
CA ILE A 593 -15.57 6.56 2.33
C ILE A 593 -15.05 5.12 2.42
N GLY A 594 -13.87 4.94 3.02
CA GLY A 594 -13.28 3.63 3.25
C GLY A 594 -11.85 3.77 3.76
N ASP A 595 -11.34 2.69 4.34
CA ASP A 595 -9.95 2.57 4.78
C ASP A 595 -9.03 2.55 3.58
N LEU A 596 -8.41 3.70 3.29
CA LEU A 596 -7.67 3.95 2.06
C LEU A 596 -6.17 3.73 2.23
N ASP A 597 -5.64 3.96 3.42
CA ASP A 597 -4.22 3.75 3.72
C ASP A 597 -3.94 2.50 4.58
N ASN A 598 -4.96 1.66 4.77
CA ASN A 598 -4.90 0.32 5.37
C ASN A 598 -4.47 0.34 6.85
N ASP A 599 -4.88 1.38 7.57
CA ASP A 599 -4.61 1.55 9.00
C ASP A 599 -5.79 1.07 9.89
N GLY A 600 -6.89 0.63 9.28
CA GLY A 600 -8.11 0.17 9.94
C GLY A 600 -9.11 1.29 10.26
N LEU A 601 -8.82 2.53 9.89
CA LEU A 601 -9.69 3.70 10.01
C LEU A 601 -10.16 4.12 8.61
N ASN A 602 -11.34 4.75 8.50
CA ASN A 602 -11.86 5.19 7.21
C ASN A 602 -11.46 6.64 6.88
N GLU A 603 -11.11 6.86 5.61
CA GLU A 603 -10.86 8.17 5.03
C GLU A 603 -12.01 8.60 4.11
N LEU A 604 -12.04 9.88 3.77
CA LEU A 604 -12.93 10.44 2.75
C LEU A 604 -12.14 10.84 1.51
N ALA A 605 -12.24 10.07 0.42
CA ALA A 605 -11.66 10.41 -0.87
C ALA A 605 -12.61 11.25 -1.74
N ILE A 606 -12.04 12.15 -2.56
CA ILE A 606 -12.79 12.99 -3.49
C ILE A 606 -12.14 13.07 -4.89
N GLY A 607 -12.98 13.16 -5.91
CA GLY A 607 -12.60 13.45 -7.30
C GLY A 607 -13.00 14.86 -7.74
N LEU A 608 -12.11 15.58 -8.42
CA LEU A 608 -12.29 16.98 -8.83
C LEU A 608 -12.21 17.19 -10.35
N GLU A 609 -12.88 18.23 -10.84
CA GLU A 609 -12.80 18.70 -12.23
C GLU A 609 -11.46 19.40 -12.54
N ASP A 610 -10.77 18.92 -13.59
CA ASP A 610 -9.70 19.66 -14.27
C ASP A 610 -10.17 20.25 -15.60
N THR A 611 -9.87 21.53 -15.85
CA THR A 611 -10.27 22.17 -17.12
C THR A 611 -9.06 22.73 -17.86
N PRO A 612 -9.03 22.66 -19.21
CA PRO A 612 -7.95 23.25 -20.01
C PRO A 612 -7.73 24.76 -19.80
N THR A 613 -8.70 25.45 -19.17
CA THR A 613 -8.60 26.88 -18.85
C THR A 613 -7.98 27.17 -17.49
N ARG A 614 -7.87 26.15 -16.62
CA ARG A 614 -7.31 26.18 -15.26
C ARG A 614 -6.85 24.78 -14.86
N PRO A 615 -5.62 24.40 -15.21
CA PRO A 615 -5.00 23.19 -14.67
C PRO A 615 -4.89 23.37 -13.15
N SER A 616 -5.63 22.59 -12.36
CA SER A 616 -5.59 22.66 -10.89
C SER A 616 -4.41 21.88 -10.33
N HIS A 617 -3.94 20.89 -11.09
CA HIS A 617 -2.78 20.06 -10.79
C HIS A 617 -2.93 19.24 -9.48
N GLN A 618 -4.16 19.03 -9.00
CA GLN A 618 -4.49 18.33 -7.74
C GLN A 618 -5.94 17.82 -7.75
N THR A 619 -6.28 16.92 -8.67
CA THR A 619 -7.66 16.49 -8.90
C THR A 619 -8.16 15.35 -8.02
N ILE A 620 -7.29 14.79 -7.16
CA ILE A 620 -7.63 13.74 -6.20
C ILE A 620 -7.10 14.12 -4.83
N ARG A 621 -7.96 14.00 -3.82
CA ARG A 621 -7.61 14.24 -2.42
C ARG A 621 -8.29 13.23 -1.54
N TYR A 622 -7.71 12.99 -0.38
CA TYR A 622 -8.41 12.31 0.70
C TYR A 622 -8.28 13.10 2.01
N TYR A 623 -9.18 12.79 2.93
CA TYR A 623 -9.26 13.43 4.22
C TYR A 623 -9.34 12.39 5.32
N GLU A 624 -8.47 12.55 6.32
CA GLU A 624 -8.42 11.72 7.52
C GLU A 624 -8.99 12.53 8.69
N PHE A 625 -9.70 11.87 9.60
CA PHE A 625 -10.21 12.50 10.81
C PHE A 625 -9.41 12.08 12.04
N ASP A 626 -8.47 12.92 12.45
CA ASP A 626 -7.67 12.70 13.66
C ASP A 626 -8.02 13.72 14.76
N SER A 627 -8.26 13.22 15.98
CA SER A 627 -8.33 14.01 17.21
C SER A 627 -9.33 15.19 17.16
N GLY A 628 -10.43 15.02 16.42
CA GLY A 628 -11.47 16.04 16.25
C GLY A 628 -11.20 17.04 15.12
N THR A 629 -10.24 16.76 14.24
CA THR A 629 -9.86 17.64 13.12
C THR A 629 -9.64 16.87 11.82
N TRP A 630 -10.05 17.46 10.71
CA TRP A 630 -9.81 16.94 9.37
C TRP A 630 -8.42 17.33 8.87
N ILE A 631 -7.67 16.35 8.40
CA ILE A 631 -6.35 16.51 7.76
C ILE A 631 -6.53 16.23 6.27
N GLU A 632 -6.00 17.08 5.41
CA GLU A 632 -6.11 16.96 3.94
C GLU A 632 -4.80 16.44 3.34
N TYR A 633 -4.91 15.42 2.50
CA TYR A 633 -3.81 14.83 1.76
C TYR A 633 -4.07 14.88 0.25
N ASN A 634 -2.99 14.97 -0.54
CA ASN A 634 -3.07 14.88 -2.00
C ASN A 634 -2.51 13.53 -2.42
N VAL A 635 -3.27 12.77 -3.22
CA VAL A 635 -2.85 11.46 -3.70
C VAL A 635 -1.87 11.62 -4.86
N SER A 636 -2.31 12.30 -5.92
CA SER A 636 -1.55 12.49 -7.13
C SER A 636 -2.15 13.63 -7.97
N ASP A 637 -1.44 13.99 -9.03
CA ASP A 637 -1.86 15.01 -9.98
C ASP A 637 -2.12 14.39 -11.36
N PRO A 638 -3.31 13.79 -11.60
CA PRO A 638 -3.68 13.44 -12.95
C PRO A 638 -4.01 14.71 -13.75
N ASP A 639 -3.44 14.83 -14.94
CA ASP A 639 -3.72 15.88 -15.93
C ASP A 639 -5.15 15.77 -16.57
N ALA A 640 -6.15 15.34 -15.79
CA ALA A 640 -7.55 15.15 -16.21
C ALA A 640 -8.56 15.28 -15.05
N THR A 641 -9.85 15.40 -15.42
CA THR A 641 -10.95 15.34 -14.44
C THR A 641 -11.12 13.91 -13.94
N VAL A 642 -11.30 13.79 -12.63
CA VAL A 642 -11.64 12.54 -11.95
C VAL A 642 -13.15 12.52 -11.79
N GLU A 643 -13.83 11.68 -12.57
CA GLU A 643 -15.30 11.59 -12.56
C GLU A 643 -15.82 10.67 -11.45
N VAL A 644 -15.04 9.66 -11.08
CA VAL A 644 -15.39 8.64 -10.09
C VAL A 644 -14.16 8.33 -9.24
N VAL A 645 -14.39 8.13 -7.94
CA VAL A 645 -13.45 7.56 -6.98
C VAL A 645 -14.14 6.41 -6.23
N GLU A 646 -13.48 5.28 -6.04
CA GLU A 646 -13.93 4.16 -5.19
C GLU A 646 -12.74 3.66 -4.38
N ILE A 647 -13.00 3.09 -3.20
CA ILE A 647 -11.97 2.53 -2.30
C ILE A 647 -12.28 1.03 -2.13
N GLY A 648 -11.26 0.19 -2.21
CA GLY A 648 -11.37 -1.24 -1.94
C GLY A 648 -10.16 -2.02 -2.45
N ASP A 649 -10.06 -3.29 -2.08
CA ASP A 649 -9.03 -4.23 -2.55
C ASP A 649 -9.27 -4.58 -4.02
N ILE A 650 -8.47 -3.97 -4.89
CA ILE A 650 -8.62 -4.03 -6.35
C ILE A 650 -7.76 -5.14 -6.93
N ASP A 651 -6.56 -5.36 -6.39
CA ASP A 651 -5.60 -6.33 -6.92
C ASP A 651 -5.47 -7.63 -6.11
N ASN A 652 -6.36 -7.80 -5.13
CA ASN A 652 -6.57 -9.02 -4.33
C ASN A 652 -5.38 -9.38 -3.45
N ASP A 653 -4.68 -8.39 -2.94
CA ASP A 653 -3.56 -8.57 -2.01
C ASP A 653 -3.96 -8.42 -0.53
N GLY A 654 -5.21 -7.99 -0.27
CA GLY A 654 -5.78 -7.80 1.06
C GLY A 654 -5.64 -6.37 1.60
N GLU A 655 -5.01 -5.47 0.86
CA GLU A 655 -4.98 -4.03 1.10
C GLU A 655 -6.01 -3.34 0.18
N ASN A 656 -6.46 -2.14 0.54
CA ASN A 656 -7.38 -1.31 -0.23
C ASN A 656 -6.61 -0.26 -1.04
N GLU A 657 -7.10 0.01 -2.25
CA GLU A 657 -6.56 1.03 -3.14
C GLU A 657 -7.63 2.07 -3.52
N LEU A 658 -7.17 3.24 -3.97
CA LEU A 658 -8.04 4.25 -4.56
C LEU A 658 -8.20 4.02 -6.07
N LEU A 659 -9.36 3.51 -6.49
CA LEU A 659 -9.75 3.46 -7.90
C LEU A 659 -10.21 4.83 -8.38
N ILE A 660 -9.75 5.24 -9.55
CA ILE A 660 -10.23 6.46 -10.22
C ILE A 660 -10.64 6.22 -11.67
N GLY A 661 -11.66 6.96 -12.08
CA GLY A 661 -12.10 7.08 -13.47
C GLY A 661 -11.79 8.47 -14.05
N LEU A 662 -10.92 8.53 -15.06
CA LEU A 662 -10.54 9.78 -15.73
C LEU A 662 -11.41 10.07 -16.96
N SER A 663 -11.80 11.35 -17.13
CA SER A 663 -12.53 11.84 -18.30
C SER A 663 -12.40 13.38 -18.42
N PRO A 664 -12.80 14.07 -19.50
CA PRO A 664 -12.89 13.59 -20.88
C PRO A 664 -11.60 13.83 -21.67
N THR A 665 -10.55 14.41 -21.06
CA THR A 665 -9.26 14.69 -21.72
C THR A 665 -8.34 13.47 -21.77
N LEU A 666 -8.47 12.60 -20.78
CA LEU A 666 -7.84 11.28 -20.67
C LEU A 666 -8.96 10.32 -20.26
N PHE A 667 -9.20 9.27 -21.04
CA PHE A 667 -10.19 8.24 -20.72
C PHE A 667 -9.42 7.02 -20.21
N GLU A 668 -9.28 6.92 -18.88
CA GLU A 668 -8.45 5.90 -18.23
C GLU A 668 -9.09 5.45 -16.92
N LEU A 669 -8.79 4.21 -16.56
CA LEU A 669 -9.02 3.64 -15.25
C LEU A 669 -7.65 3.43 -14.60
N ARG A 670 -7.47 3.96 -13.40
CA ARG A 670 -6.22 3.85 -12.62
C ARG A 670 -6.55 3.50 -11.19
N TYR A 671 -5.62 2.85 -10.50
CA TYR A 671 -5.68 2.75 -9.05
C TYR A 671 -4.43 3.31 -8.41
N TYR A 672 -4.53 3.64 -7.12
CA TYR A 672 -3.43 4.13 -6.31
C TYR A 672 -3.35 3.33 -5.02
N GLU A 673 -2.21 2.70 -4.78
CA GLU A 673 -1.84 2.13 -3.48
C GLU A 673 -1.44 3.30 -2.56
N ILE A 674 -2.21 3.63 -1.53
CA ILE A 674 -1.82 4.68 -0.60
C ILE A 674 -1.13 4.03 0.58
N GLU A 675 0.19 4.12 0.62
CA GLU A 675 0.89 3.86 1.86
C GLU A 675 0.81 5.10 2.75
N ASP A 676 0.51 4.91 4.03
CA ASP A 676 0.60 5.98 5.00
C ASP A 676 2.03 6.57 4.98
N TYR A 677 2.13 7.78 4.42
CA TYR A 677 3.40 8.50 4.34
C TYR A 677 3.86 9.00 5.70
N GLN A 678 3.07 8.88 6.77
CA GLN A 678 3.32 9.51 8.07
C GLN A 678 3.18 8.59 9.30
N THR A 679 2.46 7.47 9.29
CA THR A 679 2.61 6.46 10.34
C THR A 679 3.42 5.27 9.82
N PRO A 680 4.61 5.03 10.38
CA PRO A 680 5.17 3.69 10.29
C PRO A 680 4.11 2.76 10.89
N LEU A 681 3.67 1.76 10.14
CA LEU A 681 3.02 0.56 10.69
C LEU A 681 3.97 -0.01 11.74
N TYR A 682 3.82 0.48 12.95
CA TYR A 682 4.48 -0.01 14.13
C TYR A 682 3.66 -1.19 14.61
N THR A 683 4.39 -2.22 15.00
CA THR A 683 3.84 -3.54 15.30
C THR A 683 4.43 -3.96 16.63
N THR A 684 3.64 -4.68 17.41
CA THR A 684 3.96 -5.07 18.79
C THR A 684 5.44 -5.43 19.00
N GLU A 685 6.07 -4.74 19.94
CA GLU A 685 7.53 -4.81 20.08
C GLU A 685 8.01 -6.06 20.83
N ILE A 686 9.26 -6.41 20.55
CA ILE A 686 10.01 -7.43 21.27
C ILE A 686 11.05 -6.78 22.17
N LEU A 687 10.85 -6.89 23.47
CA LEU A 687 11.74 -6.35 24.49
C LEU A 687 12.66 -7.46 25.04
N ILE A 688 13.97 -7.22 25.01
CA ILE A 688 14.99 -8.23 25.33
C ILE A 688 16.01 -7.73 26.37
N GLY A 689 16.23 -8.54 27.42
CA GLY A 689 17.20 -8.28 28.49
C GLY A 689 18.50 -9.09 28.38
N ASP A 690 19.65 -8.42 28.47
CA ASP A 690 20.99 -9.01 28.23
C ASP A 690 21.80 -9.45 29.48
N HIS A 691 22.80 -10.31 29.26
CA HIS A 691 23.82 -10.72 30.25
C HIS A 691 25.26 -10.77 29.65
N VAL A 692 26.07 -9.77 30.04
CA VAL A 692 27.56 -9.63 29.97
C VAL A 692 28.22 -9.34 28.62
N GLY A 693 28.92 -8.19 28.52
CA GLY A 693 30.14 -8.05 27.71
C GLY A 693 30.53 -6.64 27.21
N LEU A 694 29.59 -5.71 27.09
CA LEU A 694 29.81 -4.44 26.37
C LEU A 694 29.87 -3.18 27.25
N GLY A 695 29.72 -3.30 28.57
CA GLY A 695 29.86 -2.18 29.50
C GLY A 695 28.65 -1.25 29.57
N ASN A 696 27.60 -1.50 28.78
CA ASN A 696 26.28 -0.87 28.89
C ASN A 696 25.25 -2.02 28.91
N ASN A 697 24.60 -2.24 30.06
CA ASN A 697 23.62 -3.30 30.26
C ASN A 697 22.25 -2.74 29.82
N ASN A 698 21.74 -3.23 28.70
CA ASN A 698 20.64 -2.57 27.99
C ASN A 698 19.41 -3.47 27.97
N LEU A 699 18.25 -2.85 28.18
CA LEU A 699 17.00 -3.35 27.63
C LEU A 699 17.01 -2.96 26.16
N VAL A 700 16.86 -3.94 25.29
CA VAL A 700 16.89 -3.75 23.84
C VAL A 700 15.48 -3.95 23.31
N ILE A 701 15.00 -2.97 22.59
CA ILE A 701 13.67 -2.98 21.99
C ILE A 701 13.83 -3.20 20.49
N TYR A 702 13.10 -4.17 19.97
CA TYR A 702 12.97 -4.43 18.56
C TYR A 702 11.55 -4.16 18.14
N GLU A 703 11.44 -3.47 17.04
CA GLU A 703 10.18 -3.04 16.45
C GLU A 703 10.21 -3.50 15.00
N LYS A 704 9.07 -3.96 14.50
CA LYS A 704 8.91 -4.34 13.11
C LYS A 704 8.26 -3.16 12.40
N GLN A 705 8.90 -2.73 11.32
CA GLN A 705 8.38 -1.75 10.37
C GLN A 705 8.26 -2.50 9.06
N LYS A 706 7.02 -2.65 8.56
CA LYS A 706 6.73 -3.55 7.43
C LYS A 706 7.33 -4.93 7.70
N ASP A 707 8.06 -5.54 6.76
CA ASP A 707 8.68 -6.86 6.96
C ASP A 707 10.06 -6.87 7.66
N VAL A 708 10.51 -5.74 8.21
CA VAL A 708 11.87 -5.61 8.73
C VAL A 708 11.90 -5.24 10.21
N TRP A 709 12.41 -6.18 11.01
CA TRP A 709 12.75 -5.95 12.42
C TRP A 709 14.03 -5.12 12.56
N PHE A 710 13.90 -3.90 13.08
CA PHE A 710 15.01 -3.03 13.44
C PHE A 710 15.15 -2.91 14.96
N ASN A 711 16.33 -2.45 15.35
CA ASN A 711 16.60 -2.16 16.75
C ASN A 711 16.16 -0.72 16.97
N ASP A 712 15.00 -0.53 17.56
CA ASP A 712 14.42 0.78 17.78
C ASP A 712 15.17 1.51 18.92
N LEU A 713 15.07 0.97 20.13
CA LEU A 713 15.66 1.59 21.31
C LEU A 713 16.60 0.67 22.09
N ASN A 714 17.68 1.26 22.61
CA ASN A 714 18.53 0.64 23.63
C ASN A 714 18.47 1.45 24.91
N VAL A 715 17.75 0.95 25.91
CA VAL A 715 17.56 1.62 27.19
C VAL A 715 18.68 1.20 28.16
N PRO A 716 19.58 2.11 28.57
CA PRO A 716 20.63 1.79 29.52
C PRO A 716 20.01 1.61 30.91
N THR A 717 20.02 0.39 31.42
CA THR A 717 19.49 0.10 32.76
C THR A 717 20.60 0.15 33.80
N SER A 718 20.20 0.27 35.07
CA SER A 718 21.14 0.16 36.20
C SER A 718 21.33 -1.30 36.66
N HIS A 719 20.71 -2.26 35.99
CA HIS A 719 20.90 -3.67 36.25
C HIS A 719 22.29 -4.12 35.83
N GLY A 720 22.86 -5.09 36.54
CA GLY A 720 23.97 -5.91 36.06
C GLY A 720 23.49 -7.08 35.19
N TYR A 721 22.29 -7.60 35.50
CA TYR A 721 21.55 -8.62 34.76
C TYR A 721 20.06 -8.28 34.81
N ILE A 722 19.40 -8.20 33.66
CA ILE A 722 17.93 -8.17 33.59
C ILE A 722 17.47 -9.62 33.65
N ILE A 723 16.68 -9.95 34.67
CA ILE A 723 16.19 -11.32 34.91
C ILE A 723 14.73 -11.46 34.47
N ASP A 724 13.96 -10.38 34.55
CA ASP A 724 12.53 -10.38 34.25
C ASP A 724 12.11 -9.04 33.65
N ILE A 725 11.15 -9.08 32.73
CA ILE A 725 10.55 -7.93 32.07
C ILE A 725 9.03 -8.13 32.07
N ILE A 726 8.27 -7.09 32.43
CA ILE A 726 6.80 -7.05 32.37
C ILE A 726 6.41 -5.75 31.68
N ILE A 727 5.36 -5.77 30.87
CA ILE A 727 4.71 -4.57 30.31
C ILE A 727 3.27 -4.57 30.82
N ALA A 728 2.85 -3.49 31.47
CA ALA A 728 1.50 -3.36 32.03
C ALA A 728 1.18 -1.89 32.38
N ASP A 729 -0.08 -1.48 32.23
CA ASP A 729 -0.61 -0.24 32.78
C ASP A 729 -0.70 -0.36 34.32
N ILE A 730 0.37 0.05 35.00
CA ILE A 730 0.54 -0.15 36.43
C ILE A 730 0.02 1.04 37.21
N ASP A 731 -0.09 2.20 36.58
CA ASP A 731 -0.69 3.37 37.20
C ASP A 731 -2.12 3.72 36.78
N GLY A 732 -2.71 2.93 35.89
CA GLY A 732 -4.11 2.99 35.51
C GLY A 732 -4.45 4.19 34.65
N ASP A 733 -3.47 4.75 33.96
CA ASP A 733 -3.65 5.95 33.13
C ASP A 733 -3.94 5.63 31.65
N GLY A 734 -3.96 4.35 31.30
CA GLY A 734 -4.20 3.84 29.95
C GLY A 734 -2.92 3.68 29.12
N TYR A 735 -1.75 4.02 29.65
CA TYR A 735 -0.46 3.78 29.03
C TYR A 735 0.29 2.64 29.75
N MET A 736 1.03 1.85 28.99
CA MET A 736 1.78 0.69 29.42
C MET A 736 3.15 1.09 29.97
N GLU A 737 3.49 0.62 31.18
CA GLU A 737 4.83 0.74 31.74
C GLU A 737 5.64 -0.54 31.54
N THR A 738 6.92 -0.39 31.19
CA THR A 738 7.89 -1.48 31.23
C THR A 738 8.54 -1.60 32.61
N LEU A 739 8.41 -2.76 33.24
CA LEU A 739 9.11 -3.15 34.46
C LEU A 739 10.29 -4.03 34.13
N THR A 740 11.44 -3.70 34.70
CA THR A 740 12.65 -4.53 34.60
C THR A 740 13.13 -4.88 35.99
N SER A 741 13.40 -6.16 36.23
CA SER A 741 13.97 -6.64 37.49
C SER A 741 15.35 -7.26 37.28
N GLY A 742 16.21 -7.18 38.28
CA GLY A 742 17.54 -7.72 38.11
C GLY A 742 18.49 -7.70 39.31
N MET A 743 19.74 -8.04 39.02
CA MET A 743 20.86 -8.03 39.97
C MET A 743 21.94 -7.05 39.51
N HIS A 744 22.54 -6.26 40.40
CA HIS A 744 23.51 -5.21 40.03
C HIS A 744 24.93 -5.73 39.69
N ASN A 745 25.35 -6.97 40.03
CA ASN A 745 26.65 -7.56 39.63
C ASN A 745 26.80 -9.08 39.93
N SER A 746 27.68 -9.79 39.20
CA SER A 746 28.11 -11.20 39.42
C SER A 746 28.72 -11.54 40.80
N THR A 747 28.94 -10.54 41.65
CA THR A 747 29.41 -10.71 43.03
C THR A 747 28.30 -10.28 43.99
N GLN A 748 27.88 -11.21 44.87
CA GLN A 748 26.76 -11.17 45.83
C GLN A 748 26.70 -9.98 46.83
N SER A 749 27.07 -8.76 46.46
CA SER A 749 27.24 -7.65 47.40
C SER A 749 26.59 -6.32 47.01
N ASP A 750 25.91 -6.22 45.87
CA ASP A 750 25.10 -5.03 45.53
C ASP A 750 23.59 -5.35 45.55
N PRO A 751 22.71 -4.35 45.82
CA PRO A 751 21.27 -4.54 45.88
C PRO A 751 20.72 -4.91 44.50
N GLY A 752 19.76 -5.82 44.45
CA GLY A 752 18.80 -5.87 43.35
C GLY A 752 17.95 -4.61 43.33
N LEU A 753 17.24 -4.40 42.24
CA LEU A 753 16.30 -3.31 42.09
C LEU A 753 15.27 -3.70 41.02
N VAL A 754 14.13 -3.01 41.07
CA VAL A 754 13.14 -3.00 39.99
C VAL A 754 13.09 -1.58 39.46
N GLN A 755 13.14 -1.42 38.14
CA GLN A 755 12.97 -0.14 37.46
C GLN A 755 11.66 -0.17 36.68
N VAL A 756 10.87 0.89 36.85
CA VAL A 756 9.62 1.13 36.10
C VAL A 756 9.92 2.25 35.10
N TRP A 757 9.64 1.97 33.84
CA TRP A 757 9.89 2.86 32.72
C TRP A 757 8.58 3.15 32.00
N GLU A 758 8.44 4.38 31.54
CA GLU A 758 7.28 4.88 30.79
C GLU A 758 7.81 5.52 29.51
N ASN A 759 7.15 5.27 28.38
CA ASN A 759 7.50 5.95 27.14
C ASN A 759 6.83 7.33 27.11
N ILE A 760 7.66 8.38 27.05
CA ILE A 760 7.16 9.75 26.95
C ILE A 760 7.79 10.41 25.73
N GLY A 761 7.05 10.41 24.62
CA GLY A 761 7.44 11.02 23.35
C GLY A 761 8.59 10.28 22.66
N GLY A 762 8.43 8.97 22.45
CA GLY A 762 9.42 8.09 21.80
C GLY A 762 10.69 7.89 22.62
N ASN A 763 10.62 8.04 23.94
CA ASN A 763 11.78 7.92 24.82
C ASN A 763 11.39 7.27 26.15
N MET A 764 12.04 6.16 26.47
CA MET A 764 11.89 5.49 27.76
C MET A 764 12.46 6.30 28.92
N GLN A 765 11.57 6.78 29.80
CA GLN A 765 11.90 7.53 31.00
C GLN A 765 11.77 6.66 32.25
N LEU A 766 12.79 6.70 33.10
CA LEU A 766 12.77 6.01 34.39
C LEU A 766 11.86 6.75 35.38
N ILE A 767 10.70 6.20 35.68
CA ILE A 767 9.72 6.82 36.59
C ILE A 767 9.97 6.40 38.03
N TYR A 768 10.12 5.09 38.27
CA TYR A 768 10.37 4.55 39.60
C TYR A 768 11.61 3.66 39.65
N THR A 769 12.28 3.68 40.79
CA THR A 769 13.26 2.66 41.17
C THR A 769 12.86 2.11 42.52
N LEU A 770 12.36 0.87 42.53
CA LEU A 770 12.03 0.15 43.75
C LEU A 770 13.30 -0.55 44.23
N PRO A 771 13.88 -0.14 45.36
CA PRO A 771 15.09 -0.79 45.86
C PRO A 771 14.77 -2.21 46.28
N ALA A 772 15.69 -3.16 46.05
CA ALA A 772 15.59 -4.43 46.73
C ALA A 772 15.51 -4.22 48.24
N THR A 773 14.59 -4.96 48.81
CA THR A 773 14.21 -5.00 50.21
C THR A 773 15.40 -5.36 51.11
N ARG A 774 16.42 -6.02 50.52
CA ARG A 774 17.72 -6.28 51.12
C ARG A 774 18.87 -5.79 50.19
N PRO A 775 19.80 -4.95 50.68
CA PRO A 775 20.86 -4.34 49.86
C PRO A 775 21.92 -5.30 49.27
N ASP A 776 21.82 -6.60 49.48
CA ASP A 776 22.82 -7.61 49.10
C ASP A 776 22.23 -8.75 48.25
N LYS A 777 21.00 -8.60 47.73
CA LYS A 777 20.26 -9.66 46.99
C LYS A 777 19.52 -9.11 45.78
N GLY A 778 19.51 -9.89 44.69
CA GLY A 778 18.84 -9.59 43.43
C GLY A 778 17.34 -9.88 43.46
N VAL A 779 16.57 -9.21 42.60
CA VAL A 779 15.15 -9.53 42.35
C VAL A 779 15.11 -10.48 41.14
N PHE A 780 14.46 -11.64 41.31
CA PHE A 780 14.49 -12.74 40.33
C PHE A 780 13.17 -12.94 39.60
N SER A 781 12.09 -12.44 40.17
CA SER A 781 10.77 -12.46 39.56
C SER A 781 9.97 -11.31 40.11
N VAL A 782 9.23 -10.67 39.23
CA VAL A 782 8.24 -9.64 39.54
C VAL A 782 6.89 -10.11 39.05
N SER A 783 5.83 -9.50 39.56
CA SER A 783 4.47 -9.73 39.07
C SER A 783 3.60 -8.53 39.43
N VAL A 784 2.60 -8.21 38.62
CA VAL A 784 1.69 -7.07 38.87
C VAL A 784 0.23 -7.52 38.98
N GLY A 785 -0.71 -6.59 39.15
CA GLY A 785 -2.15 -6.88 39.21
C GLY A 785 -2.87 -6.24 40.39
N ASP A 786 -4.21 -6.27 40.38
CA ASP A 786 -5.04 -5.93 41.56
C ASP A 786 -5.06 -7.14 42.49
N ILE A 787 -4.12 -7.17 43.43
CA ILE A 787 -3.91 -8.35 44.27
C ILE A 787 -4.63 -8.18 45.60
N ASP A 788 -4.81 -6.93 46.05
CA ASP A 788 -5.59 -6.66 47.25
C ASP A 788 -7.10 -6.52 47.02
N ASN A 789 -7.54 -6.66 45.76
CA ASN A 789 -8.92 -6.63 45.26
C ASN A 789 -9.65 -5.35 45.67
N ASP A 790 -8.93 -4.23 45.69
CA ASP A 790 -9.53 -2.94 46.04
C ASP A 790 -10.20 -2.26 44.84
N ASN A 791 -10.12 -2.87 43.65
CA ASN A 791 -10.62 -2.35 42.38
C ASN A 791 -10.07 -0.95 42.07
N SER A 792 -8.87 -0.65 42.54
CA SER A 792 -8.10 0.53 42.14
C SER A 792 -7.63 0.36 40.69
N GLN A 793 -7.51 1.49 39.98
CA GLN A 793 -6.84 1.51 38.67
C GLN A 793 -5.33 1.34 38.81
N ASP A 794 -4.75 1.76 39.95
CA ASP A 794 -3.33 1.51 40.25
C ASP A 794 -3.10 0.02 40.62
N LEU A 795 -2.25 -0.70 39.89
CA LEU A 795 -1.91 -2.10 40.18
C LEU A 795 -0.84 -2.22 41.29
N GLU A 796 -0.88 -3.32 42.07
CA GLU A 796 0.22 -3.64 42.98
C GLU A 796 1.38 -4.31 42.26
N ILE A 797 2.60 -4.06 42.73
CA ILE A 797 3.80 -4.77 42.27
C ILE A 797 4.23 -5.74 43.36
N VAL A 798 4.43 -7.00 43.03
CA VAL A 798 5.06 -7.98 43.91
C VAL A 798 6.47 -8.23 43.43
N THR A 799 7.44 -8.18 44.34
CA THR A 799 8.84 -8.45 44.02
C THR A 799 9.35 -9.63 44.83
N CYS A 800 9.98 -10.60 44.18
CA CYS A 800 10.58 -11.76 44.82
C CYS A 800 12.11 -11.74 44.68
N ALA A 801 12.83 -11.83 45.81
CA ALA A 801 14.29 -11.80 45.83
C ALA A 801 14.91 -13.17 46.18
N ASP A 802 15.99 -13.54 45.47
CA ASP A 802 16.75 -14.76 45.75
C ASP A 802 17.55 -14.66 47.07
N CYS A 803 17.74 -15.83 47.68
CA CYS A 803 18.85 -16.05 48.60
C CYS A 803 19.45 -17.45 48.42
N LEU A 804 20.71 -17.53 47.98
CA LEU A 804 21.52 -18.74 48.05
C LEU A 804 21.56 -19.34 49.48
N PHE A 805 20.69 -20.33 49.70
CA PHE A 805 20.53 -21.23 50.86
C PHE A 805 20.34 -20.59 52.25
N ALA A 806 19.18 -20.89 52.86
CA ALA A 806 18.85 -20.85 54.29
C ALA A 806 18.58 -19.50 55.00
N ASP A 807 18.61 -18.38 54.30
CA ASP A 807 18.04 -17.11 54.80
C ASP A 807 16.56 -16.99 54.38
N PRO A 808 15.72 -16.27 55.14
CA PRO A 808 14.35 -15.98 54.71
C PRO A 808 14.33 -14.98 53.55
N TYR A 809 13.60 -15.27 52.47
CA TYR A 809 13.40 -14.37 51.32
C TYR A 809 12.53 -13.17 51.68
N TYR A 810 12.54 -12.15 50.82
CA TYR A 810 11.70 -10.98 50.99
C TYR A 810 10.83 -10.82 49.76
N THR A 811 9.59 -11.30 49.88
CA THR A 811 8.56 -10.96 48.92
C THR A 811 7.78 -9.77 49.47
N ILE A 812 7.86 -8.66 48.75
CA ILE A 812 7.20 -7.42 49.14
C ILE A 812 6.15 -7.08 48.11
N ILE A 813 5.00 -6.69 48.64
CA ILE A 813 3.89 -6.11 47.91
C ILE A 813 4.04 -4.60 48.02
N TRP A 814 4.19 -3.95 46.88
CA TRP A 814 4.32 -2.51 46.74
C TRP A 814 2.96 -1.98 46.29
N LYS A 815 2.42 -1.03 47.05
CA LYS A 815 1.15 -0.38 46.73
C LYS A 815 1.41 1.09 46.44
N LYS A 816 0.69 1.67 45.50
CA LYS A 816 0.76 3.09 45.24
C LYS A 816 -0.01 3.86 46.32
N VAL A 817 0.68 4.81 46.97
CA VAL A 817 0.09 5.68 48.00
C VAL A 817 0.56 7.10 47.76
N ASP A 818 -0.37 8.04 47.60
CA ASP A 818 -0.10 9.45 47.28
C ASP A 818 0.82 9.62 46.05
N GLY A 819 0.60 8.82 45.00
CA GLY A 819 1.37 8.87 43.74
C GLY A 819 2.78 8.28 43.81
N ARG A 820 3.06 7.41 44.79
CA ARG A 820 4.35 6.70 44.88
C ARG A 820 4.16 5.26 45.37
N TYR A 821 4.89 4.34 44.76
CA TYR A 821 5.01 2.97 45.26
C TYR A 821 5.73 2.93 46.61
N VAL A 822 5.05 2.37 47.61
CA VAL A 822 5.58 2.14 48.96
C VAL A 822 5.42 0.67 49.34
N PRO A 823 6.35 0.09 50.12
CA PRO A 823 6.20 -1.28 50.58
C PRO A 823 5.00 -1.38 51.54
N SER A 824 3.96 -2.10 51.12
CA SER A 824 2.69 -2.28 51.85
C SER A 824 2.77 -3.46 52.81
N TYR A 825 3.24 -4.61 52.31
CA TYR A 825 3.32 -5.84 53.09
C TYR A 825 4.56 -6.65 52.75
N ASN A 826 5.01 -7.49 53.69
CA ASN A 826 6.13 -8.41 53.50
C ASN A 826 5.68 -9.85 53.86
N ILE A 827 5.61 -10.73 52.86
CA ILE A 827 5.19 -12.15 53.00
C ILE A 827 6.37 -13.11 53.25
N THR A 828 7.48 -12.62 53.82
CA THR A 828 8.65 -13.43 54.21
C THR A 828 8.28 -14.62 55.12
N GLN A 829 8.46 -15.86 54.63
CA GLN A 829 8.29 -17.05 55.49
C GLN A 829 9.29 -18.19 55.27
N PHE A 830 9.73 -18.49 54.02
CA PHE A 830 10.57 -19.66 53.70
C PHE A 830 11.92 -19.32 53.04
N GLY A 831 12.54 -20.21 52.24
CA GLY A 831 13.90 -20.04 51.63
C GLY A 831 13.91 -19.38 50.23
N ALA A 832 15.01 -19.47 49.47
CA ALA A 832 15.17 -18.83 48.15
C ALA A 832 13.91 -18.84 47.26
N CYS A 833 13.63 -17.74 46.56
CA CYS A 833 12.56 -17.64 45.57
C CYS A 833 13.12 -17.68 44.16
N ASP A 834 12.62 -18.59 43.31
CA ASP A 834 13.10 -18.76 41.94
C ASP A 834 12.13 -18.18 40.91
N SER A 835 10.82 -18.31 41.13
CA SER A 835 9.75 -17.77 40.29
C SER A 835 8.51 -17.43 41.14
N MET A 836 7.70 -16.50 40.65
CA MET A 836 6.47 -16.04 41.29
C MET A 836 5.47 -15.63 40.22
N THR A 837 4.19 -15.83 40.51
CA THR A 837 3.09 -15.39 39.66
C THR A 837 1.88 -15.02 40.52
N THR A 838 1.01 -14.17 39.99
CA THR A 838 -0.24 -13.75 40.61
C THR A 838 -1.41 -14.15 39.71
N GLY A 839 -2.52 -14.53 40.31
CA GLY A 839 -3.71 -14.95 39.57
C GLY A 839 -4.67 -15.71 40.46
N ASN A 840 -5.91 -15.82 39.99
CA ASN A 840 -6.95 -16.59 40.67
C ASN A 840 -6.78 -18.09 40.34
N ILE A 841 -6.48 -18.91 41.34
CA ILE A 841 -6.22 -20.35 41.17
C ILE A 841 -7.33 -21.24 41.79
N ASP A 842 -8.23 -20.71 42.61
CA ASP A 842 -9.37 -21.48 43.17
C ASP A 842 -10.77 -21.01 42.73
N SER A 843 -10.83 -20.18 41.69
CA SER A 843 -12.07 -19.62 41.14
C SER A 843 -12.88 -18.81 42.16
N ASP A 844 -12.23 -18.26 43.19
CA ASP A 844 -12.87 -17.29 44.07
C ASP A 844 -12.68 -15.86 43.54
N THR A 845 -13.02 -14.82 44.30
CA THR A 845 -12.88 -13.42 43.82
C THR A 845 -11.54 -12.80 44.20
N ASN A 846 -10.66 -13.54 44.85
CA ASN A 846 -9.40 -13.06 45.36
C ASN A 846 -8.26 -13.53 44.45
N THR A 847 -7.31 -12.64 44.21
CA THR A 847 -6.07 -12.97 43.53
C THR A 847 -5.08 -13.63 44.50
N GLU A 848 -4.53 -14.79 44.14
CA GLU A 848 -3.45 -15.43 44.88
C GLU A 848 -2.07 -14.95 44.43
N ILE A 849 -1.10 -15.02 45.34
CA ILE A 849 0.32 -14.94 45.04
C ILE A 849 0.90 -16.35 45.20
N VAL A 850 1.42 -16.91 44.11
CA VAL A 850 2.04 -18.23 44.07
C VAL A 850 3.55 -18.08 43.93
N ILE A 851 4.29 -18.68 44.86
CA ILE A 851 5.75 -18.51 44.96
C ILE A 851 6.43 -19.88 44.91
N SER A 852 7.40 -20.03 44.02
CA SER A 852 8.33 -21.16 44.02
C SER A 852 9.46 -20.88 45.02
N THR A 853 9.71 -21.81 45.94
CA THR A 853 10.68 -21.58 47.01
C THR A 853 11.31 -22.86 47.59
N TRP A 854 12.45 -22.73 48.27
CA TRP A 854 13.10 -23.82 48.99
C TRP A 854 12.57 -23.99 50.42
N ASN A 855 12.18 -25.20 50.80
CA ASN A 855 11.77 -25.53 52.15
C ASN A 855 12.96 -25.91 53.03
N GLY A 856 13.47 -24.92 53.77
CA GLY A 856 14.62 -25.06 54.66
C GLY A 856 14.44 -26.01 55.85
N GLU A 857 13.20 -26.36 56.23
CA GLU A 857 12.93 -27.24 57.38
C GLU A 857 12.97 -28.72 57.02
N VAL A 858 12.52 -29.09 55.82
CA VAL A 858 12.41 -30.49 55.36
C VAL A 858 13.43 -30.85 54.28
N GLY A 859 14.12 -29.86 53.69
CA GLY A 859 15.19 -30.07 52.72
C GLY A 859 14.70 -30.49 51.34
N GLY A 860 13.79 -29.71 50.75
CA GLY A 860 13.19 -29.96 49.44
C GLY A 860 12.51 -28.72 48.85
N SER A 861 12.01 -28.84 47.63
CA SER A 861 11.33 -27.79 46.87
C SER A 861 9.90 -27.54 47.36
N MET A 862 9.38 -26.34 47.15
CA MET A 862 8.04 -25.96 47.59
C MET A 862 7.37 -24.93 46.69
N ILE A 863 6.05 -24.99 46.64
CA ILE A 863 5.16 -23.91 46.18
C ILE A 863 4.39 -23.40 47.39
N ALA A 864 4.42 -22.09 47.61
CA ALA A 864 3.69 -21.40 48.66
C ALA A 864 2.61 -20.50 48.04
N ILE A 865 1.38 -20.62 48.53
CA ILE A 865 0.22 -19.84 48.05
C ILE A 865 -0.19 -18.87 49.15
N TRP A 866 -0.40 -17.62 48.77
CA TRP A 866 -0.83 -16.53 49.64
C TRP A 866 -2.06 -15.86 49.09
N GLU A 867 -2.96 -15.44 49.97
CA GLU A 867 -4.22 -14.81 49.62
C GLU A 867 -4.46 -13.61 50.56
N ASN A 868 -5.11 -12.55 50.06
CA ASN A 868 -5.53 -11.42 50.87
C ASN A 868 -6.87 -11.70 51.57
N GLN A 869 -6.82 -12.11 52.84
CA GLN A 869 -8.01 -12.35 53.64
C GLN A 869 -8.34 -11.18 54.58
N SER A 870 -9.57 -11.16 55.13
CA SER A 870 -10.06 -10.12 56.06
C SER A 870 -9.21 -9.97 57.35
N GLY A 871 -8.09 -9.25 57.24
CA GLY A 871 -7.07 -9.11 58.28
C GLY A 871 -5.62 -9.01 57.79
N GLY A 872 -5.37 -9.19 56.48
CA GLY A 872 -4.07 -9.12 55.82
C GLY A 872 -3.71 -10.42 55.10
N TRP A 873 -2.53 -10.44 54.50
CA TRP A 873 -2.03 -11.58 53.72
C TRP A 873 -1.78 -12.82 54.56
N VAL A 874 -2.40 -13.93 54.16
CA VAL A 874 -2.31 -15.23 54.82
C VAL A 874 -1.71 -16.25 53.87
N ASN A 875 -0.76 -17.05 54.36
CA ASN A 875 -0.30 -18.24 53.66
C ASN A 875 -1.40 -19.32 53.76
N THR A 876 -2.08 -19.58 52.66
CA THR A 876 -3.24 -20.50 52.60
C THR A 876 -2.78 -21.94 52.46
N ALA A 877 -1.71 -22.18 51.70
CA ALA A 877 -1.15 -23.50 51.47
C ALA A 877 0.35 -23.51 51.21
N ASN A 878 1.01 -24.63 51.55
CA ASN A 878 2.39 -24.93 51.15
C ASN A 878 2.46 -26.37 50.67
N TYR A 879 2.96 -26.57 49.45
CA TYR A 879 3.15 -27.88 48.83
C TYR A 879 4.64 -28.15 48.71
N THR A 880 5.10 -29.21 49.38
CA THR A 880 6.51 -29.62 49.33
C THR A 880 6.66 -30.80 48.39
N PHE A 881 7.63 -30.73 47.50
CA PHE A 881 7.95 -31.76 46.51
C PHE A 881 9.18 -32.54 46.95
N GLU A 882 9.28 -33.83 46.58
CA GLU A 882 10.47 -34.66 46.84
C GLU A 882 11.67 -34.28 45.96
N ILE A 883 11.48 -33.32 45.05
CA ILE A 883 12.50 -32.82 44.11
C ILE A 883 13.49 -31.91 44.86
N VAL A 884 14.74 -31.85 44.38
CA VAL A 884 15.86 -31.18 45.06
C VAL A 884 15.97 -29.68 44.69
N SER A 885 15.35 -29.23 43.59
CA SER A 885 15.36 -27.84 43.09
C SER A 885 13.95 -27.26 42.99
N PRO A 886 13.69 -26.01 43.45
CA PRO A 886 12.38 -25.36 43.29
C PRO A 886 11.96 -25.27 41.82
N PRO A 887 10.66 -25.06 41.55
CA PRO A 887 10.22 -24.72 40.21
C PRO A 887 10.95 -23.49 39.65
N ASP A 888 11.46 -23.60 38.43
CA ASP A 888 12.23 -22.53 37.75
C ASP A 888 11.30 -21.47 37.14
N HIS A 889 10.10 -21.87 36.72
CA HIS A 889 9.06 -21.01 36.12
C HIS A 889 7.67 -21.41 36.61
N LEU A 890 6.78 -20.42 36.78
CA LEU A 890 5.39 -20.59 37.21
C LEU A 890 4.48 -19.72 36.33
N GLU A 891 3.36 -20.26 35.87
CA GLU A 891 2.29 -19.52 35.19
C GLU A 891 0.92 -20.02 35.65
N ILE A 892 -0.09 -19.14 35.63
CA ILE A 892 -1.48 -19.45 35.97
C ILE A 892 -2.31 -19.22 34.71
N MET A 893 -3.02 -20.26 34.26
CA MET A 893 -3.87 -20.21 33.07
C MET A 893 -4.87 -21.37 33.03
N ASP A 894 -6.08 -21.11 32.52
CA ASP A 894 -7.03 -22.13 32.06
C ASP A 894 -6.51 -22.79 30.79
N ILE A 895 -5.74 -23.87 30.94
CA ILE A 895 -5.09 -24.54 29.81
C ILE A 895 -6.04 -25.55 29.14
N ASP A 896 -7.01 -26.08 29.87
CA ASP A 896 -7.92 -27.10 29.33
C ASP A 896 -9.30 -26.57 28.90
N GLY A 897 -9.53 -25.27 29.07
CA GLY A 897 -10.70 -24.53 28.60
C GLY A 897 -11.94 -24.81 29.43
N ASP A 898 -11.80 -25.22 30.69
CA ASP A 898 -12.92 -25.55 31.57
C ASP A 898 -13.44 -24.34 32.39
N GLY A 899 -12.77 -23.20 32.27
CA GLY A 899 -13.07 -21.94 32.97
C GLY A 899 -12.42 -21.82 34.34
N ILE A 900 -11.55 -22.75 34.73
CA ILE A 900 -10.74 -22.73 35.96
C ILE A 900 -9.28 -22.60 35.54
N ASN A 901 -8.49 -21.83 36.29
CA ASN A 901 -7.06 -21.71 35.98
C ASN A 901 -6.24 -22.82 36.64
N GLU A 902 -5.35 -23.44 35.87
CA GLU A 902 -4.33 -24.35 36.36
C GLU A 902 -3.05 -23.60 36.74
N LEU A 903 -2.31 -24.18 37.67
CA LEU A 903 -0.92 -23.77 37.92
C LEU A 903 0.04 -24.64 37.11
N LEU A 904 0.74 -24.01 36.19
CA LEU A 904 1.84 -24.60 35.45
C LEU A 904 3.15 -24.32 36.18
N ALA A 905 3.96 -25.36 36.39
CA ALA A 905 5.24 -25.24 37.05
C ALA A 905 6.31 -26.08 36.35
N SER A 906 7.40 -25.45 35.94
CA SER A 906 8.56 -26.17 35.40
C SER A 906 9.54 -26.51 36.53
N PHE A 907 10.01 -27.74 36.56
CA PHE A 907 11.16 -28.15 37.37
C PHE A 907 12.29 -28.50 36.41
N TYR A 908 13.57 -28.37 36.80
CA TYR A 908 14.71 -28.89 36.03
C TYR A 908 14.42 -30.32 35.49
N GLY A 909 13.98 -30.43 34.24
CA GLY A 909 13.22 -31.60 33.78
C GLY A 909 11.89 -31.22 33.14
N ASN A 910 10.75 -31.44 33.79
CA ASN A 910 9.43 -31.42 33.17
C ASN A 910 8.59 -30.20 33.57
N ILE A 911 7.58 -29.88 32.76
CA ILE A 911 6.47 -28.98 33.11
C ILE A 911 5.38 -29.82 33.76
N TYR A 912 4.77 -29.31 34.82
CA TYR A 912 3.68 -29.96 35.54
C TYR A 912 2.49 -29.02 35.56
N GLY A 913 1.30 -29.56 35.26
CA GLY A 913 0.03 -28.86 35.47
C GLY A 913 -0.64 -29.35 36.76
N PHE A 914 -1.13 -28.39 37.55
CA PHE A 914 -1.79 -28.65 38.83
C PHE A 914 -3.14 -27.94 38.94
N ASP A 915 -4.16 -28.71 39.33
CA ASP A 915 -5.43 -28.15 39.78
C ASP A 915 -5.31 -27.78 41.26
N TYR A 916 -5.88 -26.64 41.65
CA TYR A 916 -5.98 -26.28 43.05
C TYR A 916 -7.39 -26.53 43.60
N THR A 917 -7.47 -27.45 44.56
CA THR A 917 -8.74 -27.86 45.19
C THR A 917 -9.12 -27.01 46.42
N GLY A 918 -8.50 -25.84 46.60
CA GLY A 918 -8.60 -25.03 47.82
C GLY A 918 -7.88 -25.61 49.05
N SER A 919 -7.28 -26.80 48.93
CA SER A 919 -6.57 -27.46 50.04
C SER A 919 -5.41 -28.38 49.63
N SER A 920 -5.40 -28.82 48.36
CA SER A 920 -4.27 -29.51 47.73
C SER A 920 -4.07 -29.09 46.28
N LEU A 921 -2.80 -29.03 45.84
CA LEU A 921 -2.44 -29.10 44.41
C LEU A 921 -2.48 -30.55 43.97
N GLU A 922 -3.33 -30.87 43.01
CA GLU A 922 -3.43 -32.19 42.39
C GLU A 922 -2.76 -32.17 41.03
N ASN A 923 -1.78 -33.04 40.82
CA ASN A 923 -1.12 -33.12 39.52
C ASN A 923 -2.06 -33.76 38.50
N VAL A 924 -2.43 -33.01 37.47
CA VAL A 924 -3.27 -33.49 36.37
C VAL A 924 -2.44 -33.82 35.13
N TRP A 925 -1.29 -33.17 34.98
CA TRP A 925 -0.45 -33.35 33.80
C TRP A 925 1.05 -33.22 34.09
N VAL A 926 1.85 -33.89 33.27
CA VAL A 926 3.32 -33.78 33.23
C VAL A 926 3.76 -33.83 31.77
N SER A 927 4.64 -32.91 31.37
CA SER A 927 5.20 -32.89 30.02
C SER A 927 5.90 -34.22 29.71
N PRO A 928 5.65 -34.83 28.54
CA PRO A 928 6.28 -36.10 28.16
C PRO A 928 7.81 -35.95 28.02
N GLU A 929 8.25 -34.81 27.52
CA GLU A 929 9.67 -34.51 27.34
C GLU A 929 10.21 -33.60 28.44
N THR A 930 11.51 -33.72 28.68
CA THR A 930 12.24 -32.81 29.57
C THR A 930 12.60 -31.54 28.83
N VAL A 931 12.33 -30.39 29.43
CA VAL A 931 12.50 -29.02 28.92
C VAL A 931 13.59 -28.24 29.67
N HIS A 932 14.09 -27.19 29.02
CA HIS A 932 15.00 -26.18 29.55
C HIS A 932 14.21 -25.07 30.23
N GLY A 933 13.77 -25.28 31.48
CA GLY A 933 13.36 -24.24 32.44
C GLY A 933 12.18 -23.32 32.07
N GLY A 934 12.25 -22.56 30.97
CA GLY A 934 11.23 -21.61 30.52
C GLY A 934 10.21 -22.23 29.57
N PHE A 935 8.98 -21.74 29.71
CA PHE A 935 7.86 -21.97 28.80
C PHE A 935 7.01 -20.69 28.75
N SER A 936 6.13 -20.58 27.76
CA SER A 936 5.07 -19.57 27.71
C SER A 936 3.78 -20.22 27.23
N VAL A 937 2.65 -19.56 27.52
CA VAL A 937 1.31 -20.03 27.23
C VAL A 937 0.50 -18.98 26.47
N GLY A 938 -0.02 -19.38 25.32
CA GLY A 938 -0.87 -18.58 24.43
C GLY A 938 -1.37 -19.42 23.26
N ASP A 939 -2.30 -18.88 22.46
CA ASP A 939 -2.91 -19.59 21.33
C ASP A 939 -1.98 -19.64 20.11
N VAL A 940 -1.01 -20.54 20.15
CA VAL A 940 0.04 -20.70 19.11
C VAL A 940 -0.50 -21.34 17.85
N SER A 941 -1.52 -22.19 18.00
CA SER A 941 -2.19 -22.87 16.90
C SER A 941 -3.28 -22.02 16.22
N ASN A 942 -3.57 -20.84 16.76
CA ASN A 942 -4.61 -19.92 16.29
C ASN A 942 -5.99 -20.59 16.21
N ASP A 943 -6.29 -21.43 17.20
CA ASP A 943 -7.52 -22.24 17.29
C ASP A 943 -8.52 -21.71 18.33
N GLY A 944 -8.18 -20.59 18.97
CA GLY A 944 -8.91 -19.96 20.07
C GLY A 944 -8.67 -20.60 21.43
N LYS A 945 -7.69 -21.51 21.56
CA LYS A 945 -7.31 -22.13 22.85
C LYS A 945 -5.82 -21.98 23.11
N ASP A 946 -5.47 -21.88 24.38
CA ASP A 946 -4.08 -21.73 24.77
C ASP A 946 -3.28 -23.03 24.62
N ASP A 947 -2.05 -22.87 24.16
CA ASP A 947 -1.03 -23.89 23.98
C ASP A 947 0.20 -23.57 24.83
N ILE A 948 1.07 -24.56 25.04
CA ILE A 948 2.34 -24.37 25.76
C ILE A 948 3.52 -24.47 24.79
N VAL A 949 4.33 -23.41 24.70
CA VAL A 949 5.61 -23.41 23.99
C VAL A 949 6.76 -23.57 24.98
N ALA A 950 7.66 -24.52 24.73
CA ALA A 950 8.87 -24.70 25.51
C ALA A 950 10.04 -25.19 24.65
N MET A 951 11.25 -25.22 25.22
CA MET A 951 12.39 -25.87 24.57
C MET A 951 12.78 -27.16 25.29
N SER A 952 12.82 -28.28 24.58
CA SER A 952 13.26 -29.58 25.10
C SER A 952 14.78 -29.63 25.33
N THR A 953 15.21 -30.46 26.27
CA THR A 953 16.61 -30.82 26.50
C THR A 953 17.28 -31.57 25.34
N ALA A 954 16.52 -31.91 24.30
CA ALA A 954 17.02 -32.44 23.04
C ALA A 954 17.27 -31.33 21.99
N SER A 955 17.21 -30.06 22.39
CA SER A 955 17.33 -28.89 21.49
C SER A 955 16.21 -28.81 20.46
N GLU A 956 14.98 -29.09 20.87
CA GLU A 956 13.78 -28.96 20.02
C GLU A 956 12.82 -27.97 20.67
N ILE A 957 12.21 -27.06 19.90
CA ILE A 957 11.01 -26.37 20.36
C ILE A 957 9.89 -27.39 20.37
N VAL A 958 9.13 -27.41 21.46
CA VAL A 958 8.00 -28.33 21.66
C VAL A 958 6.75 -27.53 21.95
N ILE A 959 5.67 -27.86 21.24
CA ILE A 959 4.34 -27.27 21.45
C ILE A 959 3.41 -28.36 22.01
N TYR A 960 2.66 -27.99 23.05
CA TYR A 960 1.66 -28.86 23.66
C TYR A 960 0.27 -28.24 23.54
N GLU A 961 -0.67 -28.96 22.93
CA GLU A 961 -2.07 -28.56 22.71
C GLU A 961 -3.03 -29.46 23.49
N VAL A 962 -4.20 -28.93 23.89
CA VAL A 962 -5.25 -29.73 24.53
C VAL A 962 -6.16 -30.39 23.50
N ILE A 963 -5.94 -31.69 23.29
CA ILE A 963 -6.72 -32.51 22.36
C ILE A 963 -7.63 -33.47 23.14
N SER A 964 -8.94 -33.26 23.03
CA SER A 964 -9.96 -34.08 23.71
C SER A 964 -9.75 -34.14 25.24
N GLY A 965 -9.44 -32.99 25.85
CA GLY A 965 -9.19 -32.87 27.30
C GLY A 965 -7.90 -33.54 27.77
N ASN A 966 -6.93 -33.76 26.86
CA ASN A 966 -5.61 -34.23 27.22
C ASN A 966 -4.58 -33.34 26.54
N LEU A 967 -3.60 -32.86 27.30
CA LEU A 967 -2.50 -32.07 26.78
C LEU A 967 -1.47 -32.99 26.07
N VAL A 968 -1.28 -32.77 24.77
CA VAL A 968 -0.55 -33.62 23.83
C VAL A 968 0.58 -32.82 23.17
N ASN A 969 1.77 -33.41 23.05
CA ASN A 969 2.83 -32.83 22.21
C ASN A 969 2.45 -32.99 20.74
N THR A 970 2.28 -31.87 20.05
CA THR A 970 1.84 -31.84 18.65
C THR A 970 2.97 -31.50 17.69
N ILE A 971 3.86 -30.58 18.09
CA ILE A 971 4.95 -30.07 17.23
C ILE A 971 6.30 -30.25 17.94
N ASN A 972 7.32 -30.66 17.17
CA ASN A 972 8.72 -30.67 17.60
C ASN A 972 9.62 -30.10 16.50
N ILE A 973 10.23 -28.94 16.75
CA ILE A 973 11.08 -28.23 15.77
C ILE A 973 12.53 -28.29 16.24
N PRO A 974 13.44 -29.00 15.55
CA PRO A 974 14.83 -29.08 15.94
C PRO A 974 15.58 -27.76 15.69
N ILE A 975 16.31 -27.28 16.69
CA ILE A 975 17.18 -26.10 16.60
C ILE A 975 18.64 -26.50 16.81
N ALA A 976 19.54 -25.93 16.00
CA ALA A 976 20.97 -26.26 16.01
C ALA A 976 21.75 -25.68 17.20
N ASP A 977 21.09 -24.98 18.13
CA ASP A 977 21.68 -24.30 19.27
C ASP A 977 21.47 -25.11 20.56
N GLU A 978 22.56 -25.47 21.22
CA GLU A 978 22.58 -26.32 22.43
C GLU A 978 22.43 -25.51 23.73
N ASN A 979 22.30 -24.18 23.67
CA ASN A 979 22.38 -23.34 24.86
C ASN A 979 21.11 -23.29 25.73
N GLY A 980 19.99 -23.86 25.27
CA GLY A 980 18.73 -23.82 26.01
C GLY A 980 18.09 -22.42 26.01
N VAL A 981 16.84 -22.36 26.48
CA VAL A 981 16.12 -21.10 26.77
C VAL A 981 16.21 -20.87 28.28
N TYR A 982 16.46 -19.63 28.70
CA TYR A 982 16.36 -19.26 30.11
C TYR A 982 14.88 -19.10 30.49
N LYS A 983 14.55 -19.19 31.79
CA LYS A 983 13.15 -19.25 32.27
C LYS A 983 12.20 -18.21 31.65
N ASN A 984 12.68 -16.99 31.38
CA ASN A 984 11.88 -15.90 30.82
C ASN A 984 12.19 -15.60 29.35
N GLY A 985 12.81 -16.52 28.60
CA GLY A 985 13.33 -16.29 27.25
C GLY A 985 12.43 -16.77 26.09
N VAL A 986 11.18 -17.12 26.34
CA VAL A 986 10.17 -17.49 25.32
C VAL A 986 8.86 -16.75 25.56
N ASP A 987 8.24 -16.17 24.55
CA ASP A 987 6.92 -15.56 24.68
C ASP A 987 6.03 -15.82 23.47
N VAL A 988 4.71 -15.64 23.63
CA VAL A 988 3.69 -15.89 22.61
C VAL A 988 2.79 -14.66 22.51
N GLY A 989 2.53 -14.21 21.28
CA GLY A 989 1.64 -13.09 20.99
C GLY A 989 1.66 -12.77 19.50
N ASP A 990 0.63 -12.10 19.04
CA ASP A 990 0.59 -11.48 17.72
C ASP A 990 1.61 -10.34 17.70
N ILE A 991 2.62 -10.44 16.83
CA ILE A 991 3.71 -9.46 16.76
C ILE A 991 3.67 -8.63 15.47
N ASP A 992 2.72 -8.91 14.59
CA ASP A 992 2.55 -8.16 13.36
C ASP A 992 1.12 -7.78 13.03
N ASN A 993 0.24 -7.90 14.02
CA ASN A 993 -1.16 -7.49 14.00
C ASN A 993 -1.97 -8.17 12.88
N ASP A 994 -1.56 -9.37 12.44
CA ASP A 994 -2.27 -10.15 11.42
C ASP A 994 -3.39 -11.03 12.01
N GLY A 995 -3.63 -10.90 13.32
CA GLY A 995 -4.61 -11.69 14.06
C GLY A 995 -4.13 -13.10 14.41
N GLN A 996 -2.90 -13.49 14.05
CA GLN A 996 -2.29 -14.77 14.41
C GLN A 996 -1.15 -14.57 15.40
N ASN A 997 -1.07 -15.43 16.41
CA ASN A 997 0.03 -15.39 17.38
C ASN A 997 1.30 -16.05 16.83
N GLU A 998 2.42 -15.36 17.02
CA GLU A 998 3.76 -15.89 16.89
C GLU A 998 4.26 -16.40 18.23
N TYR A 999 5.33 -17.18 18.17
CA TYR A 999 6.12 -17.51 19.35
C TYR A 999 7.59 -17.19 19.13
N VAL A 1000 8.12 -16.43 20.09
CA VAL A 1000 9.42 -15.79 20.04
C VAL A 1000 10.34 -16.41 21.07
N LEU A 1001 11.54 -16.84 20.66
CA LEU A 1001 12.53 -17.43 21.56
C LEU A 1001 13.87 -16.71 21.45
N ALA A 1002 14.42 -16.32 22.61
CA ALA A 1002 15.79 -15.86 22.72
C ALA A 1002 16.71 -16.99 23.20
N ILE A 1003 17.53 -17.50 22.29
CA ILE A 1003 18.45 -18.62 22.55
C ILE A 1003 19.88 -18.12 22.44
N GLY A 1004 20.62 -18.14 23.55
CA GLY A 1004 21.99 -17.66 23.59
C GLY A 1004 22.09 -16.17 23.24
N ASN A 1005 22.57 -15.86 22.04
CA ASN A 1005 22.72 -14.50 21.51
C ASN A 1005 21.84 -14.24 20.27
N LYS A 1006 20.86 -15.11 20.02
CA LYS A 1006 19.97 -15.07 18.87
C LYS A 1006 18.52 -14.94 19.27
N LEU A 1007 17.76 -14.26 18.42
CA LEU A 1007 16.31 -14.21 18.42
C LEU A 1007 15.78 -15.13 17.31
N TYR A 1008 14.74 -15.88 17.63
CA TYR A 1008 13.99 -16.71 16.70
C TYR A 1008 12.51 -16.35 16.79
N ILE A 1009 11.86 -16.21 15.65
CA ILE A 1009 10.41 -16.00 15.56
C ILE A 1009 9.84 -17.07 14.64
N PHE A 1010 8.76 -17.67 15.08
CA PHE A 1010 8.04 -18.69 14.35
C PHE A 1010 6.55 -18.37 14.31
N ARG A 1011 5.95 -18.65 13.16
CA ARG A 1011 4.51 -18.76 12.94
C ARG A 1011 4.24 -20.21 12.57
N ASN A 1012 3.33 -20.88 13.30
CA ASN A 1012 3.07 -22.30 13.12
C ASN A 1012 4.37 -23.15 13.18
N GLU A 1013 4.67 -23.97 12.17
CA GLU A 1013 5.93 -24.74 12.10
C GLU A 1013 7.06 -23.99 11.35
N SER A 1014 6.79 -22.80 10.83
CA SER A 1014 7.68 -22.04 9.95
C SER A 1014 8.51 -21.02 10.74
N LYS A 1015 9.82 -21.08 10.57
CA LYS A 1015 10.71 -20.02 11.07
C LYS A 1015 10.65 -18.82 10.13
N ILE A 1016 10.02 -17.75 10.58
CA ILE A 1016 9.87 -16.52 9.79
C ILE A 1016 11.02 -15.53 10.04
N TYR A 1017 11.68 -15.60 11.20
CA TYR A 1017 12.81 -14.70 11.52
C TYR A 1017 13.94 -15.37 12.31
N GLU A 1018 15.19 -14.97 12.01
CA GLU A 1018 16.37 -15.30 12.82
C GLU A 1018 17.38 -14.13 12.78
N LYS A 1019 17.79 -13.63 13.95
CA LYS A 1019 18.82 -12.58 14.06
C LYS A 1019 19.78 -12.81 15.20
N ILE A 1020 21.05 -12.48 14.98
CA ILE A 1020 22.04 -12.35 16.04
C ILE A 1020 21.81 -10.98 16.70
N ILE A 1021 21.29 -10.99 17.92
CA ILE A 1021 20.91 -9.80 18.68
C ILE A 1021 22.02 -9.31 19.61
N PHE A 1022 22.91 -10.23 20.05
CA PHE A 1022 24.05 -9.88 20.91
C PHE A 1022 25.37 -10.48 20.40
N PRO A 1023 26.54 -9.94 20.80
CA PRO A 1023 27.83 -10.52 20.45
C PRO A 1023 27.95 -11.98 20.88
N GLU A 1024 28.74 -12.74 20.13
CA GLU A 1024 29.02 -14.15 20.44
C GLU A 1024 29.52 -14.32 21.89
N GLY A 1025 28.85 -15.20 22.64
CA GLY A 1025 29.12 -15.46 24.06
C GLY A 1025 28.22 -14.71 25.04
N SER A 1026 27.36 -13.80 24.56
CA SER A 1026 26.28 -13.18 25.35
C SER A 1026 25.16 -14.19 25.64
N ARG A 1027 24.33 -13.89 26.64
CA ARG A 1027 23.16 -14.70 27.01
C ARG A 1027 21.96 -13.79 27.22
N THR A 1028 20.80 -14.19 26.72
CA THR A 1028 19.52 -13.55 27.01
C THR A 1028 18.85 -14.23 28.20
N PHE A 1029 18.28 -13.45 29.12
CA PHE A 1029 17.60 -13.97 30.31
C PHE A 1029 16.08 -13.74 30.29
N ALA A 1030 15.64 -12.64 29.69
CA ALA A 1030 14.25 -12.23 29.63
C ALA A 1030 13.90 -11.72 28.24
N LEU A 1031 12.68 -12.05 27.81
CA LEU A 1031 12.02 -11.62 26.59
C LEU A 1031 10.52 -11.47 26.90
N VAL A 1032 9.93 -10.38 26.41
CA VAL A 1032 8.49 -10.13 26.44
C VAL A 1032 8.06 -9.48 25.11
N ILE A 1033 6.85 -9.80 24.68
CA ILE A 1033 6.15 -9.16 23.56
C ILE A 1033 5.14 -8.17 24.14
N GLY A 1034 5.10 -6.94 23.64
CA GLY A 1034 4.03 -5.99 23.98
C GLY A 1034 4.38 -4.54 23.68
N ASP A 1035 3.32 -3.75 23.51
CA ASP A 1035 3.30 -2.30 23.30
C ASP A 1035 4.06 -1.56 24.41
N TYR A 1036 5.25 -1.05 24.09
CA TYR A 1036 6.02 -0.25 25.05
C TYR A 1036 5.87 1.26 24.85
N ASP A 1037 5.45 1.71 23.66
CA ASP A 1037 5.47 3.11 23.27
C ASP A 1037 4.10 3.77 23.14
N ASN A 1038 3.05 2.96 23.21
CA ASN A 1038 1.64 3.31 23.29
C ASN A 1038 1.11 4.01 22.05
N ASP A 1039 1.50 3.52 20.89
CA ASP A 1039 0.81 3.91 19.68
C ASP A 1039 -0.56 3.22 19.57
N ALA A 1040 -1.48 3.89 18.85
CA ALA A 1040 -2.89 3.50 18.83
C ALA A 1040 -3.21 2.43 17.78
N LEU A 1041 -2.20 1.93 17.06
CA LEU A 1041 -2.33 1.00 15.94
C LEU A 1041 -2.33 -0.46 16.41
N GLU A 1042 -1.94 -0.71 17.65
CA GLU A 1042 -2.08 -2.00 18.30
C GLU A 1042 -3.51 -2.18 18.82
N ILE A 1043 -4.38 -2.80 18.03
CA ILE A 1043 -5.71 -3.22 18.50
C ILE A 1043 -5.49 -4.18 19.68
N PRO A 1044 -5.97 -3.87 20.90
CA PRO A 1044 -6.07 -4.87 21.94
C PRO A 1044 -7.12 -5.86 21.44
N ASN A 1045 -6.66 -6.98 20.88
CA ASN A 1045 -7.51 -8.00 20.26
C ASN A 1045 -8.78 -8.22 21.11
N PRO A 1046 -10.00 -8.03 20.57
CA PRO A 1046 -11.24 -8.10 21.34
C PRO A 1046 -11.56 -9.51 21.88
N GLY A 1047 -10.76 -10.53 21.52
CA GLY A 1047 -10.72 -11.86 22.14
C GLY A 1047 -9.80 -11.98 23.36
N LEU A 1048 -9.01 -10.95 23.68
CA LEU A 1048 -8.06 -10.89 24.77
C LEU A 1048 -8.47 -9.83 25.79
N ASP A 1049 -9.25 -10.24 26.80
CA ASP A 1049 -9.15 -9.70 28.18
C ASP A 1049 -7.77 -10.05 28.81
N ARG A 1050 -6.73 -10.13 27.99
CA ARG A 1050 -5.44 -10.80 28.21
C ARG A 1050 -4.34 -10.07 27.44
N LEU A 1051 -3.99 -8.87 27.91
CA LEU A 1051 -2.69 -8.25 27.66
C LEU A 1051 -1.58 -9.32 27.84
N SER A 1052 -0.59 -9.35 26.94
CA SER A 1052 0.61 -10.22 26.96
C SER A 1052 1.51 -9.90 28.17
N THR A 1053 0.96 -10.08 29.35
CA THR A 1053 1.60 -9.85 30.64
C THR A 1053 2.30 -11.14 31.05
N LYS A 1054 3.54 -11.30 30.62
CA LYS A 1054 4.38 -12.34 31.20
C LYS A 1054 4.54 -12.04 32.70
N THR A 1055 3.88 -12.87 33.52
CA THR A 1055 3.67 -12.74 34.97
C THR A 1055 2.76 -11.61 35.46
N SER A 1056 1.53 -11.50 34.92
CA SER A 1056 0.30 -11.38 35.73
C SER A 1056 -0.94 -11.26 34.85
N LYS A 1057 -1.57 -12.39 34.53
CA LYS A 1057 -2.90 -12.39 33.91
C LYS A 1057 -3.93 -12.00 34.99
N SER A 1058 -4.13 -10.69 35.20
CA SER A 1058 -5.18 -10.17 36.08
C SER A 1058 -6.51 -10.15 35.34
N CYS A 1059 -7.43 -10.91 35.91
CA CYS A 1059 -8.82 -11.12 35.53
C CYS A 1059 -9.64 -9.81 35.45
N PHE A 1060 -10.06 -9.39 34.25
CA PHE A 1060 -11.18 -8.45 34.09
C PHE A 1060 -12.53 -9.21 34.01
N GLN A 1061 -12.95 -9.90 35.08
CA GLN A 1061 -14.35 -10.35 35.13
C GLN A 1061 -15.25 -9.18 35.51
N LYS A 1062 -15.76 -8.45 34.50
CA LYS A 1062 -16.93 -7.57 34.68
C LYS A 1062 -18.11 -8.44 35.10
N SER A 1063 -18.48 -8.35 36.37
CA SER A 1063 -19.64 -9.07 36.93
C SER A 1063 -20.91 -8.72 36.13
N THR A 1064 -21.37 -9.62 35.28
CA THR A 1064 -22.74 -9.59 34.74
C THR A 1064 -23.61 -10.48 35.62
N GLU A 1065 -24.04 -9.96 36.77
CA GLU A 1065 -25.16 -10.57 37.50
C GLU A 1065 -26.51 -10.04 36.96
N ASP A 1066 -27.33 -11.03 36.56
CA ASP A 1066 -28.80 -11.05 36.42
C ASP A 1066 -29.40 -10.39 35.15
N HIS A 1067 -29.99 -11.12 34.18
CA HIS A 1067 -31.01 -12.17 34.31
C HIS A 1067 -31.20 -13.05 33.04
N GLU A 1068 -31.43 -14.36 33.30
CA GLU A 1068 -32.25 -15.35 32.55
C GLU A 1068 -31.75 -15.98 31.23
N LEU A 1069 -31.01 -17.08 31.40
CA LEU A 1069 -30.98 -18.25 30.50
C LEU A 1069 -32.38 -18.85 30.26
N VAL A 1070 -32.78 -19.00 28.99
CA VAL A 1070 -33.59 -20.13 28.50
C VAL A 1070 -33.02 -20.66 27.18
N PHE A 1071 -32.57 -21.92 27.24
CA PHE A 1071 -32.01 -22.76 26.17
C PHE A 1071 -32.87 -22.90 24.90
N LEU A 1072 -32.20 -23.02 23.74
CA LEU A 1072 -32.48 -24.00 22.68
C LEU A 1072 -31.26 -24.18 21.75
N TYR A 1073 -30.34 -25.09 22.09
CA TYR A 1073 -29.52 -25.81 21.10
C TYR A 1073 -29.95 -27.27 21.12
N LYS A 1074 -30.40 -27.79 19.98
CA LYS A 1074 -30.69 -29.21 19.79
C LYS A 1074 -30.51 -29.56 18.33
N GLU A 1075 -29.35 -30.12 17.98
CA GLU A 1075 -29.29 -31.20 17.00
C GLU A 1075 -28.15 -32.17 17.35
N GLU A 1076 -28.49 -33.24 18.07
CA GLU A 1076 -27.67 -34.45 18.18
C GLU A 1076 -27.83 -35.29 16.90
N LEU A 1077 -26.75 -35.41 16.12
CA LEU A 1077 -26.61 -36.45 15.10
C LEU A 1077 -26.21 -37.78 15.76
N PHE A 1078 -27.21 -38.54 16.23
CA PHE A 1078 -27.02 -39.92 16.66
C PHE A 1078 -26.88 -40.87 15.46
N VAL A 1079 -25.65 -41.32 15.18
CA VAL A 1079 -25.39 -42.56 14.44
C VAL A 1079 -25.64 -43.76 15.36
N THR A 1080 -26.86 -44.33 15.31
CA THR A 1080 -27.10 -45.67 15.87
C THR A 1080 -26.99 -46.75 14.78
N LYS A 1081 -25.94 -47.58 14.90
CA LYS A 1081 -25.90 -48.94 14.34
C LYS A 1081 -27.12 -49.73 14.83
N SER A 1082 -27.93 -50.24 13.90
CA SER A 1082 -28.68 -51.49 14.13
C SER A 1082 -28.51 -52.42 12.93
N ASN A 1083 -27.95 -53.60 13.21
CA ASN A 1083 -27.90 -54.74 12.31
C ASN A 1083 -29.29 -55.39 12.19
N GLU A 1084 -29.65 -55.80 10.98
CA GLU A 1084 -30.23 -57.12 10.58
C GLU A 1084 -31.39 -57.03 9.57
N ARG A 1085 -31.17 -57.69 8.42
CA ARG A 1085 -32.14 -58.37 7.52
C ARG A 1085 -33.11 -57.44 6.78
N LYS A 1086 -33.17 -57.43 5.45
CA LYS A 1086 -33.16 -58.57 4.52
C LYS A 1086 -33.10 -58.05 3.08
#